data_AF-A0A357F4K5-F1
#
_entry.id   AF-A0A357F4K5-F1
#
_cell.length_a   1.000
_cell.length_b   1.000
_cell.length_c   1.000
_cell.angle_alpha   90.00
_cell.angle_beta   90.00
_cell.angle_gamma   90.00
#
_symmetry.space_group_name_H-M   'P 1'
#
loop_
_entity.id
_entity.type
_entity.pdbx_description
1 polymer ?
#
loop_
_entity_poly.entity_id
_entity_poly.type
_entity_poly.pdbx_seq_one_letter_code
_entity_poly.pdbx_strand_id
1 'polypeptide(L)'
;MRLKLASKWFSSGIGFIQLRDFINLCLVAAGLLFTCAVGQEQNSVAISRAQKNDELAERRKVALSRLEQIVSDYRIAVDERQFREIPRQVKTIGSAIAIIWEHEPGNARSSFRKLFSKLSSAYIEHFNSVGEPRVYIKQSVRILVGIIATKDKEEAARLLSEFYQTELGLLSQMNEGERLQLAEDFLSIDVDRSTKIAETVVLKSLPQRSVNYFSKLKSTSISAHDDLIRKVFSVVSSGAILGFHDELVLESYIFKEVYIAFPVSKQSDIPGMDKFPFPVGGVEVNESGAFNGHAVDPNEVRAYLLASLSGLEQQLRQGHSLSAIQSAGAYFITAKIGTYIEMYSDHLPAIQPRFSGLFDTIGAAAIGNGLMPDNLAHLKLMAQTAVSKYFGNAVADIADDGAQKSQDSFAAARNLENRILRLISNKSFKDAEKLIFSVKDIRTNEALSDFLNYSIIFHHANGKEEIESVQYRLDLIKDRNVKALAIFQLVRFLLKNNEKGSAGHYIQKAKGIIFDNLDTYEIPQMIVALSGLELEYDSQNLTTIMLGVSFALTSRKVEGPETVKRPDIYALNYRGDSVILFSQRVAGGGIRYEMDGTGIDVVFSRAANMDWNESLMASEAIEDKYLRSRAVLAVCSLALRP
;
A
#
# COMPACT_ATOMS: atom_id res chain seq x y z
N MET A 1 -56.20 49.47 24.07
CA MET A 1 -57.04 50.61 24.50
C MET A 1 -57.61 51.40 23.30
N ARG A 2 -58.31 50.73 22.37
CA ARG A 2 -59.03 51.35 21.23
C ARG A 2 -60.20 50.45 20.81
N LEU A 3 -61.24 50.40 21.65
CA LEU A 3 -62.49 49.68 21.37
C LEU A 3 -63.63 50.38 22.14
N LYS A 4 -63.86 51.67 21.86
CA LYS A 4 -64.96 52.46 22.44
C LYS A 4 -65.71 53.34 21.43
N LEU A 5 -65.60 53.06 20.13
CA LEU A 5 -66.26 53.84 19.06
C LEU A 5 -67.21 53.03 18.16
N ALA A 6 -67.47 51.75 18.45
CA ALA A 6 -68.28 50.88 17.57
C ALA A 6 -69.74 50.66 17.99
N SER A 7 -70.29 51.42 18.96
CA SER A 7 -71.66 51.17 19.47
C SER A 7 -72.76 52.11 18.97
N LYS A 8 -72.47 52.99 17.99
CA LYS A 8 -73.44 54.01 17.53
C LYS A 8 -73.96 53.86 16.09
N TRP A 9 -73.69 52.72 15.43
CA TRP A 9 -74.05 52.50 14.02
C TRP A 9 -75.17 51.47 13.76
N PHE A 10 -75.77 50.87 14.79
CA PHE A 10 -76.75 49.78 14.64
C PHE A 10 -78.21 50.18 14.95
N SER A 11 -78.75 51.22 14.31
CA SER A 11 -80.18 51.56 14.44
C SER A 11 -80.91 51.96 13.15
N SER A 12 -80.34 51.73 11.97
CA SER A 12 -81.09 51.78 10.71
C SER A 12 -81.05 50.42 10.01
N GLY A 13 -82.20 49.77 9.89
CA GLY A 13 -82.39 48.43 9.30
C GLY A 13 -82.11 48.30 7.80
N ILE A 14 -81.29 49.19 7.23
CA ILE A 14 -80.87 49.20 5.82
C ILE A 14 -79.38 48.78 5.68
N GLY A 15 -78.62 48.71 6.79
CA GLY A 15 -77.17 48.44 6.75
C GLY A 15 -76.73 46.96 6.72
N PHE A 16 -77.63 45.99 6.97
CA PHE A 16 -77.21 44.58 7.16
C PHE A 16 -76.95 43.83 5.84
N ILE A 17 -77.67 44.18 4.76
CA ILE A 17 -77.46 43.60 3.43
C ILE A 17 -76.16 44.17 2.82
N GLN A 18 -75.93 45.48 2.97
CA GLN A 18 -74.70 46.13 2.49
C GLN A 18 -73.44 45.66 3.24
N LEU A 19 -73.52 45.37 4.55
CA LEU A 19 -72.39 44.85 5.30
C LEU A 19 -72.05 43.40 4.91
N ARG A 20 -73.06 42.56 4.68
CA ARG A 20 -72.86 41.18 4.20
C ARG A 20 -72.23 41.16 2.81
N ASP A 21 -72.70 42.02 1.90
CA ASP A 21 -72.16 42.10 0.55
C ASP A 21 -70.74 42.69 0.54
N PHE A 22 -70.44 43.65 1.44
CA PHE A 22 -69.09 44.16 1.64
C PHE A 22 -68.15 43.10 2.22
N ILE A 23 -68.59 42.31 3.21
CA ILE A 23 -67.80 41.21 3.78
C ILE A 23 -67.54 40.13 2.72
N ASN A 24 -68.56 39.77 1.92
CA ASN A 24 -68.41 38.81 0.83
C ASN A 24 -67.44 39.34 -0.25
N LEU A 25 -67.51 40.62 -0.60
CA LEU A 25 -66.58 41.26 -1.54
C LEU A 25 -65.15 41.26 -0.99
N CYS A 26 -64.96 41.56 0.30
CA CYS A 26 -63.67 41.49 0.95
C CYS A 26 -63.12 40.05 1.02
N LEU A 27 -63.96 39.05 1.26
CA LEU A 27 -63.57 37.64 1.27
C LEU A 27 -63.19 37.13 -0.13
N VAL A 28 -63.92 37.54 -1.16
CA VAL A 28 -63.58 37.21 -2.57
C VAL A 28 -62.29 37.92 -2.99
N ALA A 29 -62.12 39.19 -2.66
CA ALA A 29 -60.89 39.93 -2.94
C ALA A 29 -59.69 39.35 -2.18
N ALA A 30 -59.85 38.98 -0.91
CA ALA A 30 -58.82 38.31 -0.12
C ALA A 30 -58.49 36.92 -0.68
N GLY A 31 -59.49 36.15 -1.12
CA GLY A 31 -59.30 34.86 -1.80
C GLY A 31 -58.52 35.00 -3.10
N LEU A 32 -58.86 35.99 -3.93
CA LEU A 32 -58.15 36.27 -5.19
C LEU A 32 -56.70 36.71 -4.95
N LEU A 33 -56.46 37.61 -3.99
CA LEU A 33 -55.12 38.04 -3.59
C LEU A 33 -54.29 36.88 -3.03
N PHE A 34 -54.89 35.99 -2.24
CA PHE A 34 -54.23 34.81 -1.72
C PHE A 34 -53.87 33.81 -2.85
N THR A 35 -54.77 33.57 -3.80
CA THR A 35 -54.47 32.70 -4.96
C THR A 35 -53.39 33.29 -5.88
N CYS A 36 -53.36 34.61 -6.05
CA CYS A 36 -52.30 35.29 -6.80
C CYS A 36 -50.95 35.23 -6.08
N ALA A 37 -50.92 35.41 -4.75
CA ALA A 37 -49.71 35.31 -3.95
C ALA A 37 -49.13 33.88 -3.95
N VAL A 38 -49.99 32.87 -3.74
CA VAL A 38 -49.60 31.45 -3.81
C VAL A 38 -49.14 31.07 -5.23
N GLY A 39 -49.81 31.58 -6.28
CA GLY A 39 -49.40 31.38 -7.67
C GLY A 39 -48.06 32.05 -8.02
N GLN A 40 -47.78 33.23 -7.48
CA GLN A 40 -46.49 33.91 -7.65
C GLN A 40 -45.36 33.22 -6.89
N GLU A 41 -45.63 32.69 -5.69
CA GLU A 41 -44.65 31.92 -4.90
C GLU A 41 -44.38 30.54 -5.52
N GLN A 42 -45.40 29.87 -6.06
CA GLN A 42 -45.21 28.61 -6.80
C GLN A 42 -44.46 28.83 -8.12
N ASN A 43 -44.73 29.91 -8.85
CA ASN A 43 -43.98 30.26 -10.06
C ASN A 43 -42.53 30.65 -9.75
N SER A 44 -42.26 31.40 -8.67
CA SER A 44 -40.89 31.77 -8.30
C SER A 44 -40.07 30.54 -7.86
N VAL A 45 -40.68 29.60 -7.14
CA VAL A 45 -40.07 28.31 -6.78
C VAL A 45 -39.84 27.43 -8.02
N ALA A 46 -40.77 27.40 -8.98
CA ALA A 46 -40.62 26.65 -10.22
C ALA A 46 -39.50 27.22 -11.12
N ILE A 47 -39.42 28.55 -11.26
CA ILE A 47 -38.36 29.24 -12.00
C ILE A 47 -37.00 29.00 -11.34
N SER A 48 -36.93 29.09 -10.00
CA SER A 48 -35.70 28.81 -9.25
C SER A 48 -35.24 27.35 -9.40
N ARG A 49 -36.18 26.38 -9.43
CA ARG A 49 -35.86 24.97 -9.69
C ARG A 49 -35.39 24.72 -11.12
N ALA A 50 -36.02 25.36 -12.11
CA ALA A 50 -35.62 25.26 -13.51
C ALA A 50 -34.21 25.80 -13.73
N GLN A 51 -33.92 27.00 -13.20
CA GLN A 51 -32.58 27.60 -13.26
C GLN A 51 -31.52 26.71 -12.59
N LYS A 52 -31.83 26.12 -11.44
CA LYS A 52 -30.92 25.21 -10.75
C LYS A 52 -30.66 23.91 -11.54
N ASN A 53 -31.66 23.40 -12.26
CA ASN A 53 -31.51 22.23 -13.11
C ASN A 53 -30.67 22.51 -14.36
N ASP A 54 -30.86 23.69 -14.99
CA ASP A 54 -30.07 24.12 -16.13
C ASP A 54 -28.60 24.34 -15.75
N GLU A 55 -28.35 24.96 -14.60
CA GLU A 55 -27.00 25.13 -14.05
C GLU A 55 -26.32 23.77 -13.77
N LEU A 56 -27.05 22.82 -13.18
CA LEU A 56 -26.53 21.48 -12.93
C LEU A 56 -26.23 20.73 -14.24
N ALA A 57 -27.07 20.87 -15.27
CA ALA A 57 -26.85 20.27 -16.58
C ALA A 57 -25.58 20.81 -17.25
N GLU A 58 -25.36 22.13 -17.18
CA GLU A 58 -24.14 22.74 -17.72
C GLU A 58 -22.89 22.31 -16.94
N ARG A 59 -22.96 22.25 -15.59
CA ARG A 59 -21.86 21.72 -14.76
C ARG A 59 -21.50 20.28 -15.13
N ARG A 60 -22.50 19.42 -15.37
CA ARG A 60 -22.28 18.03 -15.82
C ARG A 60 -21.57 17.96 -17.17
N LYS A 61 -21.99 18.80 -18.13
CA LYS A 61 -21.38 18.88 -19.46
C LYS A 61 -19.92 19.35 -19.40
N VAL A 62 -19.63 20.41 -18.64
CA VAL A 62 -18.26 20.89 -18.44
C VAL A 62 -17.41 19.83 -17.74
N ALA A 63 -17.94 19.18 -16.69
CA ALA A 63 -17.25 18.12 -15.98
C ALA A 63 -16.87 16.95 -16.90
N LEU A 64 -17.79 16.46 -17.74
CA LEU A 64 -17.51 15.40 -18.72
C LEU A 64 -16.41 15.82 -19.71
N SER A 65 -16.53 17.02 -20.28
CA SER A 65 -15.53 17.55 -21.22
C SER A 65 -14.12 17.63 -20.59
N ARG A 66 -14.02 18.02 -19.31
CA ARG A 66 -12.74 18.06 -18.59
C ARG A 66 -12.18 16.68 -18.29
N LEU A 67 -13.02 15.71 -17.95
CA LEU A 67 -12.58 14.33 -17.76
C LEU A 67 -12.05 13.73 -19.08
N GLU A 68 -12.71 14.01 -20.21
CA GLU A 68 -12.22 13.61 -21.53
C GLU A 68 -10.89 14.28 -21.88
N GLN A 69 -10.71 15.56 -21.52
CA GLN A 69 -9.44 16.26 -21.69
C GLN A 69 -8.31 15.59 -20.90
N ILE A 70 -8.54 15.19 -19.64
CA ILE A 70 -7.57 14.42 -18.85
C ILE A 70 -7.17 13.14 -19.59
N VAL A 71 -8.14 12.39 -20.11
CA VAL A 71 -7.88 11.16 -20.87
C VAL A 71 -7.02 11.44 -22.12
N SER A 72 -7.30 12.53 -22.82
CA SER A 72 -6.57 12.93 -24.04
C SER A 72 -5.14 13.39 -23.75
N ASP A 73 -4.96 14.29 -22.79
CA ASP A 73 -3.67 14.90 -22.46
C ASP A 73 -2.63 13.86 -22.03
N TYR A 74 -3.06 12.76 -21.41
CA TYR A 74 -2.16 11.69 -21.01
C TYR A 74 -1.75 10.73 -22.11
N ARG A 75 -2.47 10.70 -23.24
CA ARG A 75 -1.99 9.93 -24.41
C ARG A 75 -0.60 10.42 -24.82
N ILE A 76 -0.31 11.70 -24.63
CA ILE A 76 0.98 12.33 -24.95
C ILE A 76 2.12 11.80 -24.05
N ALA A 77 1.87 11.52 -22.77
CA ALA A 77 2.93 11.13 -21.83
C ALA A 77 3.50 9.72 -22.10
N VAL A 78 2.67 8.80 -22.63
CA VAL A 78 3.15 7.50 -23.11
C VAL A 78 4.07 7.67 -24.33
N ASP A 79 3.79 8.67 -25.18
CA ASP A 79 4.64 9.00 -26.33
C ASP A 79 5.95 9.71 -25.91
N GLU A 80 5.90 10.49 -24.84
CA GLU A 80 7.05 11.22 -24.26
C GLU A 80 8.00 10.33 -23.44
N ARG A 81 7.75 9.01 -23.36
CA ARG A 81 8.66 7.99 -22.77
C ARG A 81 9.00 8.23 -21.29
N GLN A 82 8.11 8.87 -20.53
CA GLN A 82 8.27 9.07 -19.08
C GLN A 82 7.81 7.84 -18.28
N PHE A 83 8.44 6.68 -18.52
CA PHE A 83 7.93 5.37 -18.08
C PHE A 83 7.67 5.26 -16.57
N ARG A 84 8.49 5.91 -15.73
CA ARG A 84 8.33 5.91 -14.26
C ARG A 84 7.02 6.53 -13.79
N GLU A 85 6.48 7.49 -14.54
CA GLU A 85 5.24 8.18 -14.17
C GLU A 85 3.98 7.46 -14.71
N ILE A 86 4.12 6.59 -15.71
CA ILE A 86 2.96 5.95 -16.38
C ILE A 86 2.00 5.25 -15.40
N PRO A 87 2.45 4.43 -14.42
CA PRO A 87 1.51 3.76 -13.50
C PRO A 87 0.66 4.74 -12.71
N ARG A 88 1.29 5.84 -12.28
CA ARG A 88 0.64 6.90 -11.51
C ARG A 88 -0.40 7.64 -12.36
N GLN A 89 -0.05 7.93 -13.60
CA GLN A 89 -0.92 8.61 -14.55
C GLN A 89 -2.11 7.73 -14.97
N VAL A 90 -1.87 6.45 -15.26
CA VAL A 90 -2.90 5.48 -15.63
C VAL A 90 -3.92 5.28 -14.51
N LYS A 91 -3.51 5.37 -13.25
CA LYS A 91 -4.46 5.40 -12.12
C LYS A 91 -5.43 6.58 -12.25
N THR A 92 -4.93 7.79 -12.47
CA THR A 92 -5.75 9.00 -12.63
C THR A 92 -6.68 8.91 -13.84
N ILE A 93 -6.16 8.43 -14.98
CA ILE A 93 -6.97 8.27 -16.20
C ILE A 93 -8.03 7.20 -16.02
N GLY A 94 -7.67 6.05 -15.42
CA GLY A 94 -8.61 4.98 -15.12
C GLY A 94 -9.75 5.47 -14.24
N SER A 95 -9.46 6.29 -13.23
CA SER A 95 -10.48 6.95 -12.42
C SER A 95 -11.37 7.89 -13.24
N ALA A 96 -10.81 8.69 -14.16
CA ALA A 96 -11.60 9.55 -15.05
C ALA A 96 -12.52 8.72 -15.97
N ILE A 97 -11.99 7.66 -16.58
CA ILE A 97 -12.76 6.73 -17.41
C ILE A 97 -13.88 6.08 -16.60
N ALA A 98 -13.61 5.65 -15.36
CA ALA A 98 -14.62 5.04 -14.50
C ALA A 98 -15.78 5.99 -14.19
N ILE A 99 -15.52 7.29 -14.03
CA ILE A 99 -16.55 8.31 -13.84
C ILE A 99 -17.32 8.55 -15.15
N ILE A 100 -16.62 8.71 -16.28
CA ILE A 100 -17.27 8.84 -17.60
C ILE A 100 -18.18 7.63 -17.87
N TRP A 101 -17.77 6.43 -17.44
CA TRP A 101 -18.54 5.19 -17.64
C TRP A 101 -19.94 5.25 -17.04
N GLU A 102 -20.14 5.99 -15.96
CA GLU A 102 -21.45 6.13 -15.28
C GLU A 102 -22.45 6.96 -16.09
N HIS A 103 -21.97 7.78 -17.04
CA HIS A 103 -22.80 8.68 -17.84
C HIS A 103 -22.76 8.37 -19.34
N GLU A 104 -21.58 8.02 -19.87
CA GLU A 104 -21.31 7.77 -21.27
C GLU A 104 -20.48 6.48 -21.47
N PRO A 105 -21.07 5.29 -21.22
CA PRO A 105 -20.35 4.02 -21.24
C PRO A 105 -19.70 3.71 -22.60
N GLY A 106 -20.29 4.18 -23.70
CA GLY A 106 -19.72 4.03 -25.05
C GLY A 106 -18.39 4.78 -25.21
N ASN A 107 -18.34 6.04 -24.76
CA ASN A 107 -17.13 6.87 -24.81
C ASN A 107 -16.07 6.36 -23.83
N ALA A 108 -16.47 5.99 -22.61
CA ALA A 108 -15.57 5.40 -21.63
C ALA A 108 -14.92 4.10 -22.13
N ARG A 109 -15.71 3.18 -22.71
CA ARG A 109 -15.21 1.92 -23.27
C ARG A 109 -14.26 2.16 -24.45
N SER A 110 -14.57 3.12 -25.32
CA SER A 110 -13.68 3.52 -26.44
C SER A 110 -12.34 4.07 -25.94
N SER A 111 -12.38 4.97 -24.97
CA SER A 111 -11.19 5.57 -24.35
C SER A 111 -10.33 4.53 -23.64
N PHE A 112 -10.96 3.61 -22.89
CA PHE A 112 -10.27 2.48 -22.25
C PHE A 112 -9.56 1.59 -23.27
N ARG A 113 -10.26 1.14 -24.33
CA ARG A 113 -9.67 0.30 -25.38
C ARG A 113 -8.49 0.98 -26.07
N LYS A 114 -8.61 2.27 -26.38
CA LYS A 114 -7.52 3.06 -26.97
C LYS A 114 -6.30 3.13 -26.05
N LEU A 115 -6.50 3.39 -24.75
CA LEU A 115 -5.41 3.45 -23.79
C LEU A 115 -4.75 2.08 -23.59
N PHE A 116 -5.56 1.02 -23.46
CA PHE A 116 -5.08 -0.35 -23.33
C PHE A 116 -4.27 -0.79 -24.55
N SER A 117 -4.77 -0.54 -25.77
CA SER A 117 -4.06 -0.85 -27.01
C SER A 117 -2.72 -0.12 -27.11
N LYS A 118 -2.68 1.14 -26.66
CA LYS A 118 -1.45 1.93 -26.63
C LYS A 118 -0.44 1.39 -25.63
N LEU A 119 -0.86 1.06 -24.41
CA LEU A 119 0.01 0.42 -23.41
C LEU A 119 0.52 -0.94 -23.91
N SER A 120 -0.33 -1.74 -24.55
CA SER A 120 0.04 -3.04 -25.12
C SER A 120 1.06 -2.88 -26.26
N SER A 121 0.86 -1.89 -27.13
CA SER A 121 1.80 -1.59 -28.22
C SER A 121 3.15 -1.12 -27.67
N ALA A 122 3.14 -0.22 -26.68
CA ALA A 122 4.36 0.23 -26.01
C ALA A 122 5.08 -0.93 -25.30
N TYR A 123 4.34 -1.89 -24.73
CA TYR A 123 4.93 -3.08 -24.12
C TYR A 123 5.70 -3.92 -25.15
N ILE A 124 5.13 -4.12 -26.34
CA ILE A 124 5.79 -4.87 -27.43
C ILE A 124 7.00 -4.10 -27.95
N GLU A 125 6.87 -2.80 -28.24
CA GLU A 125 7.95 -1.94 -28.75
C GLU A 125 9.17 -1.97 -27.81
N HIS A 126 8.91 -1.92 -26.50
CA HIS A 126 9.95 -1.89 -25.47
C HIS A 126 10.27 -3.26 -24.87
N PHE A 127 9.81 -4.36 -25.47
CA PHE A 127 10.01 -5.68 -24.91
C PHE A 127 11.50 -6.06 -24.78
N ASN A 128 12.28 -5.74 -25.82
CA ASN A 128 13.72 -5.99 -25.85
C ASN A 128 14.55 -4.88 -25.18
N SER A 129 13.91 -3.83 -24.68
CA SER A 129 14.63 -2.80 -23.92
C SER A 129 14.97 -3.36 -22.55
N VAL A 130 16.27 -3.47 -22.25
CA VAL A 130 16.74 -3.93 -20.95
C VAL A 130 16.30 -2.90 -19.89
N GLY A 131 15.43 -3.29 -18.95
CA GLY A 131 15.19 -2.54 -17.71
C GLY A 131 13.73 -2.19 -17.36
N GLU A 132 13.60 -1.05 -16.69
CA GLU A 132 12.39 -0.55 -16.00
C GLU A 132 11.12 -0.28 -16.86
N PRO A 133 11.18 0.12 -18.15
CA PRO A 133 9.99 0.49 -18.92
C PRO A 133 8.93 -0.59 -18.99
N ARG A 134 9.35 -1.83 -19.21
CA ARG A 134 8.46 -3.00 -19.33
C ARG A 134 7.68 -3.25 -18.03
N VAL A 135 8.35 -3.13 -16.89
CA VAL A 135 7.74 -3.31 -15.56
C VAL A 135 6.66 -2.26 -15.33
N TYR A 136 6.95 -0.99 -15.63
CA TYR A 136 5.98 0.09 -15.46
C TYR A 136 4.79 -0.01 -16.41
N ILE A 137 5.00 -0.39 -17.67
CA ILE A 137 3.89 -0.58 -18.62
C ILE A 137 2.99 -1.74 -18.17
N LYS A 138 3.59 -2.87 -17.77
CA LYS A 138 2.85 -4.03 -17.26
C LYS A 138 2.03 -3.69 -16.01
N GLN A 139 2.64 -2.98 -15.06
CA GLN A 139 1.94 -2.48 -13.88
C GLN A 139 0.77 -1.55 -14.26
N SER A 140 0.98 -0.69 -15.25
CA SER A 140 -0.05 0.24 -15.75
C SER A 140 -1.23 -0.48 -16.38
N VAL A 141 -0.99 -1.53 -17.19
CA VAL A 141 -2.05 -2.39 -17.74
C VAL A 141 -2.86 -3.02 -16.61
N ARG A 142 -2.21 -3.57 -15.57
CA ARG A 142 -2.91 -4.14 -14.41
C ARG A 142 -3.76 -3.11 -13.67
N ILE A 143 -3.24 -1.90 -13.43
CA ILE A 143 -3.99 -0.82 -12.78
C ILE A 143 -5.23 -0.49 -13.61
N LEU A 144 -5.07 -0.30 -14.92
CA LEU A 144 -6.17 0.07 -15.80
C LEU A 144 -7.25 -1.02 -15.87
N VAL A 145 -6.85 -2.27 -16.05
CA VAL A 145 -7.76 -3.43 -16.07
C VAL A 145 -8.46 -3.57 -14.72
N GLY A 146 -7.75 -3.43 -13.60
CA GLY A 146 -8.33 -3.53 -12.26
C GLY A 146 -9.41 -2.47 -12.00
N ILE A 147 -9.20 -1.25 -12.48
CA ILE A 147 -10.21 -0.19 -12.38
C ILE A 147 -11.45 -0.55 -13.21
N ILE A 148 -11.29 -0.99 -14.46
CA ILE A 148 -12.42 -1.31 -15.34
C ILE A 148 -13.13 -2.60 -14.96
N ALA A 149 -12.47 -3.56 -14.34
CA ALA A 149 -13.12 -4.78 -13.83
C ALA A 149 -14.26 -4.46 -12.85
N THR A 150 -14.26 -3.29 -12.20
CA THR A 150 -15.38 -2.84 -11.35
C THR A 150 -16.61 -2.39 -12.14
N LYS A 151 -16.44 -2.01 -13.41
CA LYS A 151 -17.49 -1.50 -14.31
C LYS A 151 -17.91 -2.51 -15.37
N ASP A 152 -16.96 -3.28 -15.89
CA ASP A 152 -17.15 -4.25 -16.98
C ASP A 152 -16.13 -5.39 -16.85
N LYS A 153 -16.52 -6.43 -16.08
CA LYS A 153 -15.66 -7.59 -15.80
C LYS A 153 -15.29 -8.37 -17.05
N GLU A 154 -16.23 -8.52 -17.98
CA GLU A 154 -16.04 -9.31 -19.20
C GLU A 154 -15.02 -8.65 -20.12
N GLU A 155 -15.17 -7.35 -20.37
CA GLU A 155 -14.23 -6.61 -21.21
C GLU A 155 -12.83 -6.52 -20.57
N ALA A 156 -12.77 -6.32 -19.24
CA ALA A 156 -11.51 -6.33 -18.49
C ALA A 156 -10.80 -7.69 -18.60
N ALA A 157 -11.53 -8.80 -18.43
CA ALA A 157 -10.98 -10.15 -18.57
C ALA A 157 -10.54 -10.44 -20.03
N ARG A 158 -11.33 -10.03 -21.02
CA ARG A 158 -11.02 -10.18 -22.44
C ARG A 158 -9.70 -9.50 -22.81
N LEU A 159 -9.56 -8.22 -22.45
CA LEU A 159 -8.34 -7.46 -22.75
C LEU A 159 -7.14 -7.96 -21.95
N LEU A 160 -7.33 -8.34 -20.68
CA LEU A 160 -6.25 -8.93 -19.90
C LEU A 160 -5.75 -10.24 -20.53
N SER A 161 -6.67 -11.08 -21.02
CA SER A 161 -6.32 -12.27 -21.80
C SER A 161 -5.54 -11.91 -23.07
N GLU A 162 -5.99 -10.90 -23.83
CA GLU A 162 -5.30 -10.39 -25.03
C GLU A 162 -3.86 -9.93 -24.74
N PHE A 163 -3.67 -9.17 -23.65
CA PHE A 163 -2.33 -8.76 -23.19
C PHE A 163 -1.47 -9.98 -22.86
N TYR A 164 -2.03 -10.95 -22.16
CA TYR A 164 -1.29 -12.14 -21.77
C TYR A 164 -0.98 -13.09 -22.93
N GLN A 165 -1.82 -13.16 -23.97
CA GLN A 165 -1.45 -13.86 -25.22
C GLN A 165 -0.26 -13.18 -25.89
N THR A 166 -0.19 -11.85 -25.83
CA THR A 166 0.95 -11.08 -26.33
C THR A 166 2.22 -11.41 -25.53
N GLU A 167 2.13 -11.47 -24.20
CA GLU A 167 3.24 -11.89 -23.34
C GLU A 167 3.69 -13.33 -23.66
N LEU A 168 2.76 -14.25 -23.88
CA LEU A 168 3.06 -15.63 -24.27
C LEU A 168 3.82 -15.73 -25.59
N GLY A 169 3.48 -14.90 -26.58
CA GLY A 169 4.21 -14.81 -27.84
C GLY A 169 5.69 -14.44 -27.67
N LEU A 170 6.05 -13.89 -26.51
CA LEU A 170 7.39 -13.40 -26.17
C LEU A 170 8.07 -14.29 -25.12
N LEU A 171 7.49 -15.44 -24.75
CA LEU A 171 7.96 -16.31 -23.67
C LEU A 171 9.43 -16.73 -23.86
N SER A 172 9.84 -17.05 -25.08
CA SER A 172 11.21 -17.50 -25.39
C SER A 172 12.27 -16.43 -25.12
N GLN A 173 11.88 -15.16 -25.15
CA GLN A 173 12.74 -14.00 -24.95
C GLN A 173 12.78 -13.54 -23.48
N MET A 174 11.89 -14.06 -22.62
CA MET A 174 11.85 -13.75 -21.19
C MET A 174 12.90 -14.53 -20.39
N ASN A 175 13.43 -13.91 -19.34
CA ASN A 175 14.23 -14.62 -18.33
C ASN A 175 13.33 -15.45 -17.38
N GLU A 176 13.95 -16.30 -16.56
CA GLU A 176 13.26 -17.22 -15.64
C GLU A 176 12.33 -16.51 -14.64
N GLY A 177 12.80 -15.41 -14.04
CA GLY A 177 12.01 -14.62 -13.09
C GLY A 177 10.78 -13.97 -13.74
N GLU A 178 10.92 -13.50 -14.98
CA GLU A 178 9.82 -12.93 -15.76
C GLU A 178 8.79 -13.98 -16.18
N ARG A 179 9.25 -15.17 -16.61
CA ARG A 179 8.35 -16.30 -16.92
C ARG A 179 7.58 -16.75 -15.69
N LEU A 180 8.23 -16.78 -14.52
CA LEU A 180 7.56 -17.14 -13.28
C LEU A 180 6.57 -16.07 -12.83
N GLN A 181 6.89 -14.78 -13.02
CA GLN A 181 5.92 -13.70 -12.80
C GLN A 181 4.72 -13.82 -13.76
N LEU A 182 4.96 -14.17 -15.02
CA LEU A 182 3.88 -14.41 -15.98
C LEU A 182 3.02 -15.61 -15.55
N ALA A 183 3.64 -16.70 -15.08
CA ALA A 183 2.90 -17.83 -14.53
C ALA A 183 2.01 -17.38 -13.37
N GLU A 184 2.55 -16.62 -12.42
CA GLU A 184 1.80 -16.09 -11.27
C GLU A 184 0.60 -15.23 -11.71
N ASP A 185 0.77 -14.42 -12.74
CA ASP A 185 -0.29 -13.58 -13.29
C ASP A 185 -1.43 -14.39 -13.91
N PHE A 186 -1.07 -15.44 -14.65
CA PHE A 186 -2.02 -16.35 -15.28
C PHE A 186 -2.79 -17.20 -14.27
N LEU A 187 -2.33 -17.31 -13.03
CA LEU A 187 -2.92 -18.21 -12.03
C LEU A 187 -4.41 -17.90 -11.78
N SER A 188 -4.80 -16.63 -11.85
CA SER A 188 -6.19 -16.18 -11.68
C SER A 188 -7.08 -16.39 -12.90
N ILE A 189 -6.51 -16.76 -14.05
CA ILE A 189 -7.20 -16.84 -15.35
C ILE A 189 -7.24 -18.28 -15.85
N ASP A 190 -6.09 -18.93 -15.89
CA ASP A 190 -5.89 -20.26 -16.45
C ASP A 190 -4.78 -20.96 -15.66
N VAL A 191 -5.20 -21.75 -14.67
CA VAL A 191 -4.30 -22.48 -13.78
C VAL A 191 -3.43 -23.45 -14.56
N ASP A 192 -3.99 -24.19 -15.52
CA ASP A 192 -3.24 -25.20 -16.27
C ASP A 192 -2.12 -24.56 -17.10
N ARG A 193 -2.42 -23.44 -17.75
CA ARG A 193 -1.44 -22.68 -18.52
C ARG A 193 -0.41 -22.00 -17.60
N SER A 194 -0.84 -21.45 -16.47
CA SER A 194 0.05 -20.93 -15.42
C SER A 194 1.07 -21.99 -15.00
N THR A 195 0.57 -23.18 -14.60
CA THR A 195 1.41 -24.28 -14.14
C THR A 195 2.37 -24.75 -15.21
N LYS A 196 1.94 -24.85 -16.48
CA LYS A 196 2.84 -25.20 -17.59
C LYS A 196 3.96 -24.18 -17.79
N ILE A 197 3.68 -22.88 -17.69
CA ILE A 197 4.71 -21.84 -17.77
C ILE A 197 5.69 -21.96 -16.61
N ALA A 198 5.17 -22.08 -15.38
CA ALA A 198 5.99 -22.26 -14.18
C ALA A 198 6.87 -23.50 -14.29
N GLU A 199 6.32 -24.63 -14.77
CA GLU A 199 7.04 -25.89 -14.99
C GLU A 199 8.29 -25.70 -15.87
N THR A 200 8.22 -24.86 -16.91
CA THR A 200 9.40 -24.58 -17.77
C THR A 200 10.54 -23.86 -17.05
N VAL A 201 10.25 -23.25 -15.89
CA VAL A 201 11.20 -22.53 -15.02
C VAL A 201 11.61 -23.43 -13.86
N VAL A 202 10.66 -23.87 -13.04
CA VAL A 202 10.91 -24.52 -11.74
C VAL A 202 11.61 -25.89 -11.84
N LEU A 203 11.55 -26.53 -13.02
CA LEU A 203 12.28 -27.77 -13.27
C LEU A 203 13.74 -27.53 -13.71
N LYS A 204 14.14 -26.28 -13.95
CA LYS A 204 15.51 -25.89 -14.34
C LYS A 204 16.22 -25.09 -13.25
N SER A 205 15.49 -24.25 -12.53
CA SER A 205 15.99 -23.43 -11.42
C SER A 205 14.82 -23.09 -10.49
N LEU A 206 15.09 -22.74 -9.23
CA LEU A 206 14.07 -22.27 -8.29
C LEU A 206 14.38 -20.83 -7.87
N PRO A 207 13.99 -19.83 -8.68
CA PRO A 207 14.09 -18.43 -8.28
C PRO A 207 13.37 -18.21 -6.94
N GLN A 208 13.83 -17.25 -6.13
CA GLN A 208 13.22 -16.94 -4.82
C GLN A 208 11.70 -16.70 -4.89
N ARG A 209 11.21 -16.14 -6.02
CA ARG A 209 9.78 -15.92 -6.27
C ARG A 209 8.95 -17.22 -6.37
N SER A 210 9.57 -18.38 -6.55
CA SER A 210 8.89 -19.68 -6.63
C SER A 210 8.13 -19.99 -5.36
N VAL A 211 8.63 -19.53 -4.22
CA VAL A 211 7.97 -19.69 -2.91
C VAL A 211 6.57 -19.04 -2.92
N ASN A 212 6.47 -17.80 -3.39
CA ASN A 212 5.20 -17.10 -3.49
C ASN A 212 4.27 -17.76 -4.52
N TYR A 213 4.84 -18.21 -5.64
CA TYR A 213 4.07 -18.91 -6.67
C TYR A 213 3.48 -20.22 -6.14
N PHE A 214 4.27 -21.08 -5.48
CA PHE A 214 3.78 -22.34 -4.90
C PHE A 214 2.72 -22.11 -3.83
N SER A 215 2.89 -21.10 -2.96
CA SER A 215 1.86 -20.75 -1.96
C SER A 215 0.54 -20.35 -2.63
N LYS A 216 0.58 -19.49 -3.66
CA LYS A 216 -0.61 -19.07 -4.41
C LYS A 216 -1.21 -20.20 -5.22
N LEU A 217 -0.40 -21.06 -5.84
CA LEU A 217 -0.88 -22.22 -6.58
C LEU A 217 -1.58 -23.20 -5.63
N LYS A 218 -1.03 -23.47 -4.43
CA LYS A 218 -1.66 -24.34 -3.42
C LYS A 218 -3.02 -23.82 -2.99
N SER A 219 -3.16 -22.49 -2.78
CA SER A 219 -4.45 -21.89 -2.42
C SER A 219 -5.46 -21.83 -3.56
N THR A 220 -4.99 -21.83 -4.82
CA THR A 220 -5.84 -21.76 -6.01
C THR A 220 -6.27 -23.14 -6.52
N SER A 221 -5.32 -24.09 -6.59
CA SER A 221 -5.53 -25.45 -7.07
C SER A 221 -4.53 -26.41 -6.43
N ILE A 222 -5.00 -27.12 -5.40
CA ILE A 222 -4.21 -28.15 -4.69
C ILE A 222 -3.72 -29.22 -5.67
N SER A 223 -4.55 -29.65 -6.63
CA SER A 223 -4.16 -30.69 -7.59
C SER A 223 -3.02 -30.26 -8.52
N ALA A 224 -3.06 -29.02 -9.04
CA ALA A 224 -2.00 -28.52 -9.92
C ALA A 224 -0.72 -28.22 -9.14
N HIS A 225 -0.86 -27.76 -7.89
CA HIS A 225 0.23 -27.63 -6.94
C HIS A 225 0.93 -28.96 -6.70
N ASP A 226 0.18 -30.00 -6.32
CA ASP A 226 0.74 -31.29 -5.94
C ASP A 226 1.42 -32.00 -7.12
N ASP A 227 0.90 -31.83 -8.34
CA ASP A 227 1.56 -32.31 -9.57
C ASP A 227 2.90 -31.59 -9.79
N LEU A 228 2.91 -30.26 -9.71
CA LEU A 228 4.12 -29.46 -9.92
C LEU A 228 5.19 -29.75 -8.84
N ILE A 229 4.81 -29.78 -7.56
CA ILE A 229 5.71 -30.10 -6.46
C ILE A 229 6.26 -31.52 -6.60
N ARG A 230 5.44 -32.50 -7.01
CA ARG A 230 5.93 -33.86 -7.27
C ARG A 230 6.97 -33.91 -8.38
N LYS A 231 6.79 -33.13 -9.45
CA LYS A 231 7.79 -33.00 -10.53
C LYS A 231 9.08 -32.35 -10.01
N VAL A 232 8.98 -31.29 -9.21
CA VAL A 232 10.13 -30.65 -8.56
C VAL A 232 10.87 -31.65 -7.66
N PHE A 233 10.17 -32.40 -6.81
CA PHE A 233 10.78 -33.44 -5.99
C PHE A 233 11.42 -34.56 -6.82
N SER A 234 10.83 -34.92 -7.96
CA SER A 234 11.45 -35.86 -8.89
C SER A 234 12.78 -35.34 -9.42
N VAL A 235 12.87 -34.05 -9.77
CA VAL A 235 14.13 -33.41 -10.20
C VAL A 235 15.15 -33.42 -9.06
N VAL A 236 14.77 -32.97 -7.86
CA VAL A 236 15.65 -32.99 -6.66
C VAL A 236 16.17 -34.41 -6.39
N SER A 237 15.28 -35.41 -6.40
CA SER A 237 15.65 -36.80 -6.12
C SER A 237 16.61 -37.42 -7.12
N SER A 238 16.64 -36.90 -8.36
CA SER A 238 17.52 -37.37 -9.43
C SER A 238 18.95 -36.82 -9.33
N GLY A 239 19.23 -35.94 -8.37
CA GLY A 239 20.51 -35.25 -8.25
C GLY A 239 20.84 -34.33 -9.44
N ALA A 240 19.91 -34.13 -10.38
CA ALA A 240 20.04 -33.23 -11.52
C ALA A 240 20.09 -31.76 -11.07
N ILE A 241 20.62 -30.91 -11.95
CA ILE A 241 21.09 -29.52 -11.73
C ILE A 241 19.98 -28.59 -11.18
N LEU A 242 19.63 -28.74 -9.91
CA LEU A 242 19.19 -27.66 -9.04
C LEU A 242 20.37 -27.36 -8.13
N GLY A 243 20.83 -26.11 -8.11
CA GLY A 243 21.93 -25.71 -7.25
C GLY A 243 21.54 -25.78 -5.77
N PHE A 244 22.52 -25.75 -4.87
CA PHE A 244 22.24 -25.69 -3.41
C PHE A 244 21.35 -24.50 -3.02
N HIS A 245 21.44 -23.39 -3.75
CA HIS A 245 20.52 -22.27 -3.55
C HIS A 245 19.06 -22.67 -3.87
N ASP A 246 18.82 -23.37 -4.97
CA ASP A 246 17.47 -23.78 -5.38
C ASP A 246 16.84 -24.72 -4.34
N GLU A 247 17.64 -25.63 -3.78
CA GLU A 247 17.19 -26.53 -2.71
C GLU A 247 16.84 -25.75 -1.44
N LEU A 248 17.62 -24.74 -1.05
CA LEU A 248 17.28 -23.88 0.09
C LEU A 248 16.02 -23.02 -0.16
N VAL A 249 15.76 -22.61 -1.41
CA VAL A 249 14.51 -21.94 -1.79
C VAL A 249 13.33 -22.88 -1.59
N LEU A 250 13.45 -24.13 -2.07
CA LEU A 250 12.43 -25.16 -1.87
C LEU A 250 12.20 -25.43 -0.38
N GLU A 251 13.28 -25.61 0.38
CA GLU A 251 13.24 -25.82 1.84
C GLU A 251 12.46 -24.70 2.54
N SER A 252 12.74 -23.44 2.20
CA SER A 252 12.03 -22.30 2.77
C SER A 252 10.53 -22.33 2.48
N TYR A 253 10.12 -22.86 1.32
CA TYR A 253 8.71 -23.06 1.00
C TYR A 253 8.08 -24.19 1.81
N ILE A 254 8.73 -25.35 1.91
CA ILE A 254 8.22 -26.54 2.61
C ILE A 254 8.06 -26.25 4.10
N PHE A 255 9.10 -25.69 4.71
CA PHE A 255 9.17 -25.42 6.15
C PHE A 255 8.68 -24.03 6.55
N LYS A 256 8.20 -23.24 5.58
CA LYS A 256 7.65 -21.88 5.79
C LYS A 256 8.65 -20.92 6.43
N GLU A 257 9.92 -21.03 6.04
CA GLU A 257 10.98 -20.16 6.56
C GLU A 257 10.90 -18.75 5.95
N VAL A 258 11.06 -17.73 6.79
CA VAL A 258 11.02 -16.32 6.36
C VAL A 258 12.32 -15.89 5.67
N TYR A 259 13.42 -16.61 5.91
CA TYR A 259 14.75 -16.31 5.39
C TYR A 259 15.39 -17.55 4.78
N ILE A 260 16.02 -17.40 3.62
CA ILE A 260 16.93 -18.40 3.05
C ILE A 260 18.33 -18.10 3.56
N ALA A 261 18.88 -18.98 4.41
CA ALA A 261 20.26 -18.92 4.88
C ALA A 261 21.16 -19.81 4.00
N PHE A 262 22.35 -19.34 3.62
CA PHE A 262 23.26 -20.10 2.76
C PHE A 262 24.75 -19.78 3.04
N PRO A 263 25.66 -20.75 2.86
CA PRO A 263 27.10 -20.49 2.91
C PRO A 263 27.54 -19.55 1.77
N VAL A 264 28.43 -18.61 2.07
CA VAL A 264 29.04 -17.71 1.06
C VAL A 264 30.56 -17.77 1.13
N SER A 265 31.23 -17.54 0.00
CA SER A 265 32.71 -17.63 -0.10
C SER A 265 33.44 -16.30 0.15
N LYS A 266 32.72 -15.22 0.49
CA LYS A 266 33.30 -13.89 0.77
C LYS A 266 33.36 -13.66 2.28
N GLN A 267 34.44 -13.05 2.76
CA GLN A 267 34.53 -12.56 4.14
C GLN A 267 33.36 -11.61 4.41
N SER A 268 32.60 -11.93 5.45
CA SER A 268 31.53 -11.08 5.94
C SER A 268 32.13 -9.92 6.73
N ASP A 269 31.61 -8.70 6.61
CA ASP A 269 32.01 -7.54 7.43
C ASP A 269 31.62 -7.69 8.93
N ILE A 270 31.26 -8.90 9.35
CA ILE A 270 30.83 -9.23 10.71
C ILE A 270 32.10 -9.54 11.53
N PRO A 271 32.39 -8.80 12.61
CA PRO A 271 33.57 -9.02 13.45
C PRO A 271 33.64 -10.47 13.97
N GLY A 272 34.80 -11.13 13.81
CA GLY A 272 35.04 -12.52 14.24
C GLY A 272 34.75 -13.59 13.18
N MET A 273 34.18 -13.21 12.03
CA MET A 273 33.96 -14.11 10.88
C MET A 273 35.19 -14.19 9.95
N ASP A 274 36.21 -13.36 10.17
CA ASP A 274 37.47 -13.33 9.43
C ASP A 274 38.25 -14.65 9.47
N LYS A 275 38.02 -15.46 10.51
CA LYS A 275 38.63 -16.78 10.72
C LYS A 275 37.92 -17.92 9.98
N PHE A 276 36.74 -17.67 9.40
CA PHE A 276 35.96 -18.69 8.70
C PHE A 276 35.93 -18.40 7.19
N PRO A 277 36.51 -19.27 6.34
CA PRO A 277 36.45 -19.13 4.88
C PRO A 277 35.02 -19.20 4.28
N PHE A 278 34.04 -19.70 5.05
CA PHE A 278 32.64 -19.83 4.65
C PHE A 278 31.67 -19.29 5.71
N PRO A 279 31.40 -17.98 5.77
CA PRO A 279 30.32 -17.45 6.60
C PRO A 279 28.95 -17.80 6.03
N VAL A 280 27.88 -17.58 6.82
CA VAL A 280 26.49 -17.79 6.41
C VAL A 280 25.81 -16.45 6.13
N GLY A 281 25.35 -16.26 4.90
CA GLY A 281 24.50 -15.15 4.48
C GLY A 281 23.02 -15.48 4.60
N GLY A 282 22.15 -14.47 4.47
CA GLY A 282 20.70 -14.66 4.49
C GLY A 282 19.99 -13.68 3.56
N VAL A 283 18.95 -14.15 2.89
CA VAL A 283 18.03 -13.31 2.10
C VAL A 283 16.61 -13.53 2.60
N GLU A 284 15.87 -12.42 2.80
CA GLU A 284 14.45 -12.47 3.15
C GLU A 284 13.63 -12.96 1.95
N VAL A 285 12.81 -13.97 2.17
CA VAL A 285 11.98 -14.58 1.11
C VAL A 285 10.63 -13.89 1.00
N ASN A 286 10.21 -13.22 2.07
CA ASN A 286 8.81 -12.92 2.31
C ASN A 286 8.53 -11.44 2.60
N GLU A 287 8.48 -10.62 1.54
CA GLU A 287 8.04 -9.23 1.65
C GLU A 287 6.51 -9.09 1.90
N SER A 288 5.72 -10.19 1.92
CA SER A 288 4.24 -10.09 1.78
C SER A 288 3.37 -11.14 2.51
N GLY A 289 3.86 -11.75 3.60
CA GLY A 289 3.00 -12.60 4.45
C GLY A 289 2.52 -13.91 3.79
N ALA A 290 3.28 -14.45 2.82
CA ALA A 290 2.94 -15.63 2.02
C ALA A 290 2.72 -16.93 2.83
N PHE A 291 3.03 -16.93 4.12
CA PHE A 291 2.87 -18.06 5.04
C PHE A 291 1.89 -17.80 6.17
N ASN A 292 1.21 -16.64 6.19
CA ASN A 292 0.25 -16.30 7.24
C ASN A 292 -0.88 -17.33 7.30
N GLY A 293 -0.88 -18.19 8.33
CA GLY A 293 -1.97 -19.11 8.64
C GLY A 293 -1.89 -20.52 8.03
N HIS A 294 -0.82 -20.87 7.30
CA HIS A 294 -0.66 -22.23 6.79
C HIS A 294 0.29 -23.06 7.67
N ALA A 295 -0.25 -24.13 8.26
CA ALA A 295 0.56 -25.13 8.95
C ALA A 295 1.49 -25.86 7.96
N VAL A 296 2.65 -26.31 8.46
CA VAL A 296 3.55 -27.19 7.70
C VAL A 296 2.83 -28.51 7.44
N ASP A 297 2.84 -28.98 6.19
CA ASP A 297 2.22 -30.24 5.79
C ASP A 297 3.19 -31.41 6.00
N PRO A 298 2.92 -32.34 6.95
CA PRO A 298 3.85 -33.43 7.27
C PRO A 298 4.14 -34.37 6.08
N ASN A 299 3.19 -34.53 5.15
CA ASN A 299 3.39 -35.37 3.97
C ASN A 299 4.35 -34.71 2.99
N GLU A 300 4.22 -33.39 2.82
CA GLU A 300 5.09 -32.60 1.97
C GLU A 300 6.52 -32.54 2.54
N VAL A 301 6.64 -32.37 3.86
CA VAL A 301 7.92 -32.49 4.59
C VAL A 301 8.56 -33.85 4.34
N ARG A 302 7.82 -34.93 4.55
CA ARG A 302 8.33 -36.29 4.35
C ARG A 302 8.81 -36.51 2.92
N ALA A 303 8.02 -36.07 1.93
CA ALA A 303 8.34 -36.21 0.52
C ALA A 303 9.60 -35.40 0.14
N TYR A 304 9.69 -34.15 0.60
CA TYR A 304 10.87 -33.30 0.42
C TYR A 304 12.12 -33.94 1.01
N LEU A 305 12.07 -34.37 2.28
CA LEU A 305 13.22 -34.97 2.97
C LEU A 305 13.71 -36.23 2.25
N LEU A 306 12.81 -37.10 1.79
CA LEU A 306 13.19 -38.28 1.01
C LEU A 306 13.81 -37.92 -0.34
N ALA A 307 13.27 -36.91 -1.03
CA ALA A 307 13.79 -36.44 -2.31
C ALA A 307 15.19 -35.84 -2.14
N SER A 308 15.35 -34.92 -1.18
CA SER A 308 16.62 -34.25 -0.88
C SER A 308 17.72 -35.23 -0.50
N LEU A 309 17.45 -36.17 0.43
CA LEU A 309 18.44 -37.19 0.81
C LEU A 309 18.86 -38.07 -0.36
N SER A 310 17.91 -38.43 -1.25
CA SER A 310 18.21 -39.21 -2.45
C SER A 310 19.04 -38.41 -3.46
N GLY A 311 18.72 -37.12 -3.63
CA GLY A 311 19.47 -36.20 -4.48
C GLY A 311 20.92 -36.02 -4.03
N LEU A 312 21.12 -35.77 -2.73
CA LEU A 312 22.44 -35.65 -2.10
C LEU A 312 23.26 -36.94 -2.24
N GLU A 313 22.66 -38.12 -2.00
CA GLU A 313 23.30 -39.42 -2.24
C GLU A 313 23.73 -39.58 -3.70
N GLN A 314 22.88 -39.18 -4.65
CA GLN A 314 23.16 -39.30 -6.07
C GLN A 314 24.27 -38.36 -6.54
N GLN A 315 24.30 -37.11 -6.04
CA GLN A 315 25.37 -36.15 -6.31
C GLN A 315 26.73 -36.67 -5.82
N LEU A 316 26.79 -37.31 -4.64
CA LEU A 316 28.02 -37.94 -4.14
C LEU A 316 28.46 -39.12 -5.01
N ARG A 317 27.52 -39.94 -5.50
CA ARG A 317 27.82 -41.12 -6.34
C ARG A 317 28.28 -40.76 -7.75
N GLN A 318 27.83 -39.64 -8.30
CA GLN A 318 28.18 -39.23 -9.66
C GLN A 318 29.65 -38.77 -9.79
N GLY A 319 30.42 -38.72 -8.70
CA GLY A 319 31.87 -38.51 -8.75
C GLY A 319 32.28 -37.14 -9.28
N HIS A 320 31.35 -36.19 -9.37
CA HIS A 320 31.68 -34.82 -9.69
C HIS A 320 32.56 -34.24 -8.59
N SER A 321 33.69 -33.62 -8.96
CA SER A 321 34.51 -32.87 -8.02
C SER A 321 33.71 -31.66 -7.52
N LEU A 322 33.01 -31.81 -6.40
CA LEU A 322 32.34 -30.69 -5.75
C LEU A 322 33.42 -29.68 -5.33
N SER A 323 33.24 -28.43 -5.74
CA SER A 323 34.04 -27.34 -5.17
C SER A 323 33.84 -27.23 -3.66
N ALA A 324 34.74 -26.54 -2.96
CA ALA A 324 34.63 -26.33 -1.52
C ALA A 324 33.30 -25.65 -1.14
N ILE A 325 32.85 -24.63 -1.89
CA ILE A 325 31.56 -23.96 -1.63
C ILE A 325 30.35 -24.88 -1.85
N GLN A 326 30.42 -25.77 -2.84
CA GLN A 326 29.38 -26.76 -3.09
C GLN A 326 29.33 -27.81 -1.97
N SER A 327 30.48 -28.24 -1.48
CA SER A 327 30.57 -29.15 -0.33
C SER A 327 30.09 -28.49 0.96
N ALA A 328 30.37 -27.20 1.15
CA ALA A 328 29.83 -26.39 2.24
C ALA A 328 28.30 -26.30 2.19
N GLY A 329 27.74 -26.06 0.99
CA GLY A 329 26.30 -26.03 0.73
C GLY A 329 25.62 -27.36 1.04
N ALA A 330 26.15 -28.46 0.51
CA ALA A 330 25.65 -29.82 0.77
C ALA A 330 25.65 -30.13 2.27
N TYR A 331 26.76 -29.85 2.96
CA TYR A 331 26.87 -30.07 4.39
C TYR A 331 25.88 -29.21 5.20
N PHE A 332 25.72 -27.94 4.82
CA PHE A 332 24.78 -27.02 5.48
C PHE A 332 23.31 -27.49 5.34
N ILE A 333 22.87 -27.84 4.14
CA ILE A 333 21.53 -28.40 3.90
C ILE A 333 21.33 -29.70 4.68
N THR A 334 22.32 -30.60 4.66
CA THR A 334 22.22 -31.86 5.41
C THR A 334 22.10 -31.61 6.92
N ALA A 335 22.81 -30.61 7.45
CA ALA A 335 22.66 -30.22 8.86
C ALA A 335 21.27 -29.63 9.19
N LYS A 336 20.68 -28.84 8.27
CA LYS A 336 19.30 -28.36 8.43
C LYS A 336 18.30 -29.51 8.42
N ILE A 337 18.44 -30.43 7.47
CA ILE A 337 17.63 -31.67 7.38
C ILE A 337 17.68 -32.46 8.69
N GLY A 338 18.87 -32.65 9.27
CA GLY A 338 18.99 -33.33 10.57
C GLY A 338 18.17 -32.66 11.66
N THR A 339 18.21 -31.34 11.72
CA THR A 339 17.43 -30.54 12.68
C THR A 339 15.92 -30.70 12.45
N TYR A 340 15.45 -30.72 11.19
CA TYR A 340 14.04 -30.98 10.92
C TYR A 340 13.62 -32.41 11.25
N ILE A 341 14.47 -33.41 10.96
CA ILE A 341 14.16 -34.80 11.31
C ILE A 341 14.00 -34.92 12.83
N GLU A 342 14.85 -34.26 13.61
CA GLU A 342 14.71 -34.20 15.08
C GLU A 342 13.37 -33.57 15.49
N MET A 343 13.02 -32.41 14.90
CA MET A 343 11.76 -31.70 15.17
C MET A 343 10.50 -32.50 14.79
N TYR A 344 10.56 -33.28 13.70
CA TYR A 344 9.45 -34.06 13.16
C TYR A 344 9.61 -35.56 13.40
N SER A 345 10.39 -35.95 14.42
CA SER A 345 10.79 -37.34 14.68
C SER A 345 9.60 -38.29 14.85
N ASP A 346 8.51 -37.83 15.48
CA ASP A 346 7.26 -38.58 15.63
C ASP A 346 6.59 -38.96 14.29
N HIS A 347 6.91 -38.24 13.22
CA HIS A 347 6.31 -38.42 11.90
C HIS A 347 7.27 -39.07 10.88
N LEU A 348 8.54 -39.27 11.22
CA LEU A 348 9.60 -39.66 10.27
C LEU A 348 10.53 -40.81 10.73
N PRO A 349 10.07 -41.87 11.43
CA PRO A 349 10.95 -42.88 12.03
C PRO A 349 11.80 -43.66 11.01
N ALA A 350 11.32 -43.79 9.76
CA ALA A 350 12.03 -44.50 8.71
C ALA A 350 13.20 -43.71 8.08
N ILE A 351 13.31 -42.40 8.34
CA ILE A 351 14.32 -41.53 7.71
C ILE A 351 15.62 -41.49 8.54
N GLN A 352 15.52 -41.60 9.87
CA GLN A 352 16.65 -41.45 10.79
C GLN A 352 17.87 -42.33 10.45
N PRO A 353 17.73 -43.66 10.18
CA PRO A 353 18.89 -44.51 9.95
C PRO A 353 19.62 -44.18 8.65
N ARG A 354 18.87 -43.76 7.62
CA ARG A 354 19.43 -43.36 6.32
C ARG A 354 20.17 -42.03 6.44
N PHE A 355 19.64 -41.10 7.23
CA PHE A 355 20.23 -39.78 7.44
C PHE A 355 21.62 -39.84 8.08
N SER A 356 21.78 -40.60 9.17
CA SER A 356 23.04 -40.63 9.92
C SER A 356 24.24 -41.05 9.06
N GLY A 357 24.08 -42.11 8.25
CA GLY A 357 25.15 -42.57 7.35
C GLY A 357 25.47 -41.56 6.24
N LEU A 358 24.46 -40.85 5.73
CA LEU A 358 24.66 -39.82 4.71
C LEU A 358 25.37 -38.58 5.28
N PHE A 359 24.99 -38.15 6.48
CA PHE A 359 25.59 -36.98 7.14
C PHE A 359 27.11 -37.15 7.34
N ASP A 360 27.54 -38.32 7.81
CA ASP A 360 28.96 -38.64 7.99
C ASP A 360 29.69 -38.68 6.64
N THR A 361 29.06 -39.25 5.60
CA THR A 361 29.63 -39.33 4.25
C THR A 361 29.83 -37.95 3.63
N ILE A 362 28.85 -37.06 3.75
CA ILE A 362 28.93 -35.67 3.27
C ILE A 362 29.99 -34.89 4.05
N GLY A 363 30.07 -35.09 5.38
CA GLY A 363 31.12 -34.50 6.21
C GLY A 363 32.53 -34.91 5.76
N ALA A 364 32.75 -36.21 5.53
CA ALA A 364 34.03 -36.72 5.03
C ALA A 364 34.37 -36.17 3.63
N ALA A 365 33.38 -36.12 2.73
CA ALA A 365 33.55 -35.55 1.39
C ALA A 365 33.91 -34.05 1.45
N ALA A 366 33.27 -33.28 2.34
CA ALA A 366 33.57 -31.87 2.52
C ALA A 366 35.00 -31.61 3.03
N ILE A 367 35.49 -32.44 3.97
CA ILE A 367 36.90 -32.40 4.41
C ILE A 367 37.83 -32.72 3.24
N GLY A 368 37.52 -33.76 2.46
CA GLY A 368 38.29 -34.12 1.26
C GLY A 368 38.36 -33.00 0.21
N ASN A 369 37.35 -32.14 0.16
CA ASN A 369 37.28 -30.97 -0.72
C ASN A 369 37.82 -29.67 -0.07
N GLY A 370 38.52 -29.77 1.06
CA GLY A 370 39.28 -28.67 1.66
C GLY A 370 38.57 -27.87 2.75
N LEU A 371 37.43 -28.33 3.28
CA LEU A 371 36.83 -27.71 4.47
C LEU A 371 37.52 -28.20 5.74
N MET A 372 37.81 -27.26 6.65
CA MET A 372 38.35 -27.60 7.96
C MET A 372 37.23 -28.11 8.90
N PRO A 373 37.53 -28.98 9.88
CA PRO A 373 36.55 -29.40 10.89
C PRO A 373 35.84 -28.24 11.60
N ASP A 374 36.55 -27.14 11.87
CA ASP A 374 35.97 -25.92 12.47
C ASP A 374 34.94 -25.25 11.56
N ASN A 375 35.13 -25.34 10.23
CA ASN A 375 34.14 -24.84 9.26
C ASN A 375 32.86 -25.68 9.30
N LEU A 376 33.00 -27.00 9.39
CA LEU A 376 31.85 -27.90 9.51
C LEU A 376 31.09 -27.67 10.82
N ALA A 377 31.81 -27.54 11.94
CA ALA A 377 31.21 -27.23 13.23
C ALA A 377 30.42 -25.90 13.19
N HIS A 378 31.01 -24.86 12.59
CA HIS A 378 30.34 -23.57 12.40
C HIS A 378 29.10 -23.67 11.49
N LEU A 379 29.22 -24.32 10.32
CA LEU A 379 28.11 -24.50 9.39
C LEU A 379 26.96 -25.29 10.03
N LYS A 380 27.27 -26.35 10.79
CA LYS A 380 26.28 -27.12 11.54
C LYS A 380 25.54 -26.26 12.55
N LEU A 381 26.27 -25.47 13.35
CA LEU A 381 25.68 -24.55 14.33
C LEU A 381 24.77 -23.52 13.66
N MET A 382 25.20 -22.94 12.54
CA MET A 382 24.42 -21.95 11.80
C MET A 382 23.18 -22.56 11.13
N ALA A 383 23.27 -23.78 10.61
CA ALA A 383 22.13 -24.53 10.08
C ALA A 383 21.06 -24.75 11.16
N GLN A 384 21.48 -25.25 12.34
CA GLN A 384 20.61 -25.44 13.50
C GLN A 384 19.99 -24.12 13.99
N THR A 385 20.79 -23.05 13.99
CA THR A 385 20.33 -21.70 14.35
C THR A 385 19.30 -21.18 13.34
N ALA A 386 19.50 -21.41 12.04
CA ALA A 386 18.55 -20.98 11.01
C ALA A 386 17.19 -21.66 11.21
N VAL A 387 17.18 -22.98 11.43
CA VAL A 387 15.95 -23.73 11.69
C VAL A 387 15.27 -23.24 12.98
N SER A 388 16.01 -23.07 14.08
CA SER A 388 15.44 -22.69 15.38
C SER A 388 14.97 -21.23 15.48
N LYS A 389 15.70 -20.28 14.88
CA LYS A 389 15.40 -18.84 14.93
C LYS A 389 14.19 -18.44 14.10
N TYR A 390 13.93 -19.15 13.00
CA TYR A 390 12.94 -18.74 11.99
C TYR A 390 11.65 -19.58 11.99
N PHE A 391 11.60 -20.68 12.75
CA PHE A 391 10.35 -21.28 13.24
C PHE A 391 9.69 -20.48 14.39
N GLY A 392 10.40 -19.47 14.94
CA GLY A 392 10.04 -18.75 16.17
C GLY A 392 8.77 -17.89 16.11
N ASN A 393 8.14 -17.69 14.95
CA ASN A 393 6.83 -17.02 14.89
C ASN A 393 5.68 -17.94 15.34
N ALA A 394 5.86 -19.27 15.32
CA ALA A 394 4.91 -20.22 15.91
C ALA A 394 5.16 -20.46 17.42
N VAL A 395 6.28 -19.94 17.97
CA VAL A 395 6.70 -20.14 19.36
C VAL A 395 7.24 -18.82 19.94
N ALA A 396 6.38 -17.80 19.95
CA ALA A 396 6.72 -16.43 20.34
C ALA A 396 7.24 -16.29 21.79
N ASP A 397 6.95 -17.26 22.66
CA ASP A 397 7.35 -17.22 24.07
C ASP A 397 8.84 -17.56 24.31
N ILE A 398 9.53 -18.16 23.33
CA ILE A 398 10.96 -18.55 23.47
C ILE A 398 11.91 -17.46 22.97
N ALA A 399 11.48 -16.60 22.04
CA ALA A 399 12.32 -15.54 21.45
C ALA A 399 12.58 -14.36 22.40
N ASP A 400 11.62 -14.04 23.29
CA ASP A 400 11.82 -13.02 24.34
C ASP A 400 12.91 -13.43 25.34
N ASP A 401 13.09 -14.74 25.56
CA ASP A 401 14.05 -15.29 26.53
C ASP A 401 15.48 -15.40 25.94
N GLY A 402 15.59 -15.60 24.62
CA GLY A 402 16.87 -15.57 23.89
C GLY A 402 17.41 -14.15 23.64
N ALA A 403 16.52 -13.15 23.49
CA ALA A 403 16.89 -11.77 23.21
C ALA A 403 17.52 -11.04 24.42
N GLN A 404 17.08 -11.36 25.64
CA GLN A 404 17.74 -10.86 26.86
C GLN A 404 19.17 -11.43 27.04
N LYS A 405 19.48 -12.54 26.36
CA LYS A 405 20.75 -13.26 26.47
C LYS A 405 21.71 -12.99 25.29
N SER A 406 21.29 -12.23 24.28
CA SER A 406 22.12 -11.88 23.11
C SER A 406 23.24 -10.90 23.48
N GLN A 407 24.49 -11.25 23.17
CA GLN A 407 25.65 -10.36 23.31
C GLN A 407 25.79 -9.36 22.14
N ASP A 408 25.07 -9.56 21.03
CA ASP A 408 25.05 -8.64 19.89
C ASP A 408 24.14 -7.43 20.18
N SER A 409 24.77 -6.26 20.32
CA SER A 409 24.12 -4.99 20.66
C SER A 409 23.18 -4.48 19.56
N PHE A 410 23.44 -4.80 18.30
CA PHE A 410 22.61 -4.37 17.17
C PHE A 410 21.33 -5.21 17.08
N ALA A 411 21.45 -6.53 17.19
CA ALA A 411 20.30 -7.43 17.23
C ALA A 411 19.39 -7.15 18.45
N ALA A 412 19.98 -6.86 19.61
CA ALA A 412 19.24 -6.48 20.81
C ALA A 412 18.45 -5.17 20.63
N ALA A 413 19.07 -4.14 20.05
CA ALA A 413 18.41 -2.87 19.75
C ALA A 413 17.23 -3.06 18.78
N ARG A 414 17.43 -3.78 17.68
CA ARG A 414 16.40 -4.06 16.67
C ARG A 414 15.20 -4.83 17.23
N ASN A 415 15.44 -5.80 18.10
CA ASN A 415 14.36 -6.55 18.75
C ASN A 415 13.57 -5.69 19.73
N LEU A 416 14.25 -4.82 20.48
CA LEU A 416 13.60 -3.85 21.36
C LEU A 416 12.71 -2.88 20.58
N GLU A 417 13.19 -2.34 19.46
CA GLU A 417 12.41 -1.47 18.56
C GLU A 417 11.15 -2.19 18.05
N ASN A 418 11.28 -3.40 17.50
CA ASN A 418 10.14 -4.20 17.02
C ASN A 418 9.13 -4.51 18.15
N ARG A 419 9.61 -4.72 19.37
CA ARG A 419 8.73 -4.91 20.54
C ARG A 419 7.97 -3.63 20.88
N ILE A 420 8.64 -2.48 20.88
CA ILE A 420 8.00 -1.18 21.12
C ILE A 420 6.92 -0.91 20.07
N LEU A 421 7.23 -1.09 18.78
CA LEU A 421 6.28 -0.90 17.69
C LEU A 421 5.05 -1.82 17.82
N ARG A 422 5.26 -3.10 18.19
CA ARG A 422 4.15 -4.03 18.47
C ARG A 422 3.28 -3.56 19.63
N LEU A 423 3.89 -3.10 20.74
CA LEU A 423 3.14 -2.57 21.89
C LEU A 423 2.33 -1.33 21.52
N ILE A 424 2.90 -0.42 20.72
CA ILE A 424 2.17 0.75 20.21
C ILE A 424 0.99 0.30 19.35
N SER A 425 1.19 -0.65 18.42
CA SER A 425 0.12 -1.17 17.56
C SER A 425 -1.01 -1.86 18.34
N ASN A 426 -0.65 -2.55 19.44
CA ASN A 426 -1.58 -3.22 20.34
C ASN A 426 -2.21 -2.28 21.37
N LYS A 427 -1.95 -0.97 21.30
CA LYS A 427 -2.44 0.07 22.23
C LYS A 427 -1.95 -0.10 23.68
N SER A 428 -0.87 -0.86 23.88
CA SER A 428 -0.19 -1.02 25.17
C SER A 428 0.79 0.14 25.42
N PHE A 429 0.28 1.39 25.41
CA PHE A 429 1.10 2.60 25.37
C PHE A 429 2.01 2.77 26.59
N LYS A 430 1.53 2.43 27.80
CA LYS A 430 2.34 2.53 29.03
C LYS A 430 3.55 1.59 29.00
N ASP A 431 3.40 0.43 28.39
CA ASP A 431 4.49 -0.55 28.29
C ASP A 431 5.47 -0.16 27.18
N ALA A 432 4.97 0.38 26.07
CA ALA A 432 5.80 0.98 25.04
C ALA A 432 6.64 2.15 25.59
N GLU A 433 6.02 3.06 26.36
CA GLU A 433 6.68 4.22 26.97
C GLU A 433 7.83 3.78 27.89
N LYS A 434 7.60 2.78 28.75
CA LYS A 434 8.65 2.19 29.60
C LYS A 434 9.82 1.63 28.80
N LEU A 435 9.54 0.92 27.71
CA LEU A 435 10.58 0.32 26.88
C LEU A 435 11.35 1.32 26.04
N ILE A 436 10.73 2.44 25.63
CA ILE A 436 11.42 3.51 24.90
C ILE A 436 12.59 4.07 25.71
N PHE A 437 12.45 4.23 27.03
CA PHE A 437 13.57 4.63 27.90
C PHE A 437 14.77 3.67 27.87
N SER A 438 14.58 2.44 27.43
CA SER A 438 15.64 1.44 27.29
C SER A 438 16.39 1.53 25.95
N VAL A 439 15.91 2.33 25.00
CA VAL A 439 16.53 2.55 23.69
C VAL A 439 17.71 3.53 23.86
N LYS A 440 18.93 3.04 23.59
CA LYS A 440 20.17 3.82 23.76
C LYS A 440 20.42 4.85 22.66
N ASP A 441 20.00 4.56 21.42
CA ASP A 441 20.16 5.51 20.31
C ASP A 441 19.14 6.65 20.47
N ILE A 442 19.65 7.85 20.75
CA ILE A 442 18.84 9.04 21.06
C ILE A 442 17.85 9.33 19.92
N ARG A 443 18.27 9.19 18.66
CA ARG A 443 17.41 9.49 17.50
C ARG A 443 16.28 8.49 17.35
N THR A 444 16.56 7.20 17.55
CA THR A 444 15.57 6.14 17.52
C THR A 444 14.60 6.25 18.70
N ASN A 445 15.11 6.59 19.88
CA ASN A 445 14.30 6.92 21.05
C ASN A 445 13.35 8.10 20.75
N GLU A 446 13.86 9.18 20.18
CA GLU A 446 13.05 10.35 19.79
C GLU A 446 12.00 10.00 18.74
N ALA A 447 12.35 9.27 17.69
CA ALA A 447 11.41 8.85 16.65
C ALA A 447 10.30 7.93 17.18
N LEU A 448 10.66 6.95 18.03
CA LEU A 448 9.69 6.08 18.69
C LEU A 448 8.82 6.83 19.69
N SER A 449 9.39 7.81 20.40
CA SER A 449 8.66 8.71 21.30
C SER A 449 7.66 9.58 20.53
N ASP A 450 8.07 10.20 19.43
CA ASP A 450 7.21 11.00 18.57
C ASP A 450 6.07 10.15 17.98
N PHE A 451 6.38 8.93 17.53
CA PHE A 451 5.37 7.99 17.03
C PHE A 451 4.42 7.49 18.12
N LEU A 452 4.93 7.20 19.33
CA LEU A 452 4.10 6.85 20.49
C LEU A 452 3.14 8.00 20.81
N ASN A 453 3.64 9.23 20.97
CA ASN A 453 2.81 10.37 21.32
C ASN A 453 1.79 10.71 20.22
N TYR A 454 2.18 10.61 18.94
CA TYR A 454 1.25 10.69 17.82
C TYR A 454 0.16 9.61 17.91
N SER A 455 0.53 8.36 18.17
CA SER A 455 -0.42 7.23 18.25
C SER A 455 -1.37 7.36 19.44
N ILE A 456 -0.89 7.89 20.55
CA ILE A 456 -1.69 8.23 21.73
C ILE A 456 -2.70 9.33 21.39
N ILE A 457 -2.27 10.43 20.75
CA ILE A 457 -3.16 11.50 20.30
C ILE A 457 -4.20 10.95 19.33
N PHE A 458 -3.79 10.14 18.36
CA PHE A 458 -4.69 9.51 17.41
C PHE A 458 -5.69 8.56 18.10
N HIS A 459 -5.27 7.82 19.12
CA HIS A 459 -6.16 6.96 19.89
C HIS A 459 -7.16 7.77 20.71
N HIS A 460 -6.71 8.82 21.42
CA HIS A 460 -7.58 9.71 22.19
C HIS A 460 -8.53 10.51 21.31
N ALA A 461 -8.08 10.95 20.13
CA ALA A 461 -8.91 11.56 19.08
C ALA A 461 -9.98 10.59 18.52
N ASN A 462 -9.96 9.32 18.89
CA ASN A 462 -11.03 8.36 18.58
C ASN A 462 -11.80 7.89 19.83
N GLY A 463 -11.44 8.39 21.03
CA GLY A 463 -12.05 8.10 22.33
C GLY A 463 -12.71 9.32 22.98
N LYS A 464 -13.28 9.16 24.18
CA LYS A 464 -13.89 10.23 25.00
C LYS A 464 -12.97 10.69 26.15
N GLU A 465 -11.66 10.77 25.93
CA GLU A 465 -10.72 11.22 26.98
C GLU A 465 -10.45 12.73 26.93
N GLU A 466 -9.95 13.28 28.04
CA GLU A 466 -9.83 14.73 28.28
C GLU A 466 -8.79 15.42 27.38
N ILE A 467 -9.19 16.54 26.77
CA ILE A 467 -8.38 17.34 25.82
C ILE A 467 -7.08 17.88 26.42
N GLU A 468 -7.04 18.13 27.73
CA GLU A 468 -5.84 18.62 28.43
C GLU A 468 -4.67 17.62 28.34
N SER A 469 -4.96 16.31 28.30
CA SER A 469 -3.95 15.27 28.10
C SER A 469 -3.31 15.32 26.70
N VAL A 470 -4.05 15.82 25.70
CA VAL A 470 -3.62 15.88 24.30
C VAL A 470 -2.59 16.98 24.09
N GLN A 471 -2.77 18.16 24.70
CA GLN A 471 -1.82 19.27 24.58
C GLN A 471 -0.46 18.90 25.18
N TYR A 472 -0.46 18.21 26.33
CA TYR A 472 0.77 17.65 26.90
C TYR A 472 1.48 16.69 25.93
N ARG A 473 0.73 15.75 25.33
CA ARG A 473 1.28 14.80 24.35
C ARG A 473 1.81 15.49 23.09
N LEU A 474 1.15 16.55 22.62
CA LEU A 474 1.60 17.37 21.49
C LEU A 474 2.93 18.07 21.78
N ASP A 475 3.12 18.57 22.99
CA ASP A 475 4.34 19.28 23.36
C ASP A 475 5.55 18.33 23.50
N LEU A 476 5.31 17.05 23.78
CA LEU A 476 6.33 16.00 23.82
C LEU A 476 6.85 15.59 22.43
N ILE A 477 6.12 15.88 21.34
CA ILE A 477 6.58 15.58 19.98
C ILE A 477 7.71 16.56 19.63
N LYS A 478 8.89 16.04 19.26
CA LYS A 478 10.05 16.88 18.90
C LYS A 478 10.07 17.21 17.41
N ASP A 479 9.77 16.24 16.56
CA ASP A 479 9.72 16.44 15.12
C ASP A 479 8.54 17.36 14.75
N ARG A 480 8.86 18.45 14.05
CA ARG A 480 7.91 19.49 13.69
C ARG A 480 6.88 19.02 12.67
N ASN A 481 7.28 18.15 11.75
CA ASN A 481 6.37 17.55 10.79
C ASN A 481 5.39 16.65 11.53
N VAL A 482 5.87 15.71 12.34
CA VAL A 482 5.01 14.84 13.16
C VAL A 482 4.07 15.66 14.04
N LYS A 483 4.55 16.77 14.61
CA LYS A 483 3.73 17.69 15.41
C LYS A 483 2.63 18.33 14.57
N ALA A 484 2.94 18.84 13.37
CA ALA A 484 1.92 19.36 12.46
C ALA A 484 0.87 18.28 12.12
N LEU A 485 1.29 17.04 11.88
CA LEU A 485 0.39 15.91 11.60
C LEU A 485 -0.51 15.57 12.79
N ALA A 486 0.06 15.54 14.00
CA ALA A 486 -0.70 15.31 15.22
C ALA A 486 -1.74 16.41 15.44
N ILE A 487 -1.38 17.67 15.17
CA ILE A 487 -2.30 18.81 15.21
C ILE A 487 -3.42 18.64 14.18
N PHE A 488 -3.13 18.20 12.96
CA PHE A 488 -4.15 17.97 11.95
C PHE A 488 -5.19 16.93 12.39
N GLN A 489 -4.74 15.83 13.00
CA GLN A 489 -5.64 14.81 13.54
C GLN A 489 -6.48 15.34 14.70
N LEU A 490 -5.87 16.13 15.59
CA LEU A 490 -6.58 16.78 16.68
C LEU A 490 -7.65 17.76 16.18
N VAL A 491 -7.32 18.64 15.24
CA VAL A 491 -8.26 19.60 14.65
C VAL A 491 -9.51 18.88 14.15
N ARG A 492 -9.34 17.76 13.45
CA ARG A 492 -10.50 16.98 12.97
C ARG A 492 -11.34 16.39 14.07
N PHE A 493 -10.71 15.84 15.10
CA PHE A 493 -11.45 15.35 16.25
C PHE A 493 -12.30 16.46 16.87
N LEU A 494 -11.71 17.64 17.06
CA LEU A 494 -12.42 18.80 17.58
C LEU A 494 -13.57 19.23 16.67
N LEU A 495 -13.36 19.27 15.35
CA LEU A 495 -14.41 19.57 14.38
C LEU A 495 -15.54 18.54 14.39
N LYS A 496 -15.22 17.23 14.49
CA LYS A 496 -16.22 16.15 14.62
C LYS A 496 -17.05 16.28 15.90
N ASN A 497 -16.47 16.81 16.97
CA ASN A 497 -17.16 17.06 18.24
C ASN A 497 -17.79 18.46 18.35
N ASN A 498 -17.86 19.22 17.24
CA ASN A 498 -18.39 20.59 17.19
C ASN A 498 -17.63 21.61 18.06
N GLU A 499 -16.38 21.35 18.41
CA GLU A 499 -15.52 22.24 19.19
C GLU A 499 -14.76 23.23 18.30
N LYS A 500 -15.51 24.04 17.54
CA LYS A 500 -14.92 24.98 16.56
C LYS A 500 -13.93 25.96 17.19
N GLY A 501 -14.20 26.49 18.38
CA GLY A 501 -13.28 27.41 19.06
C GLY A 501 -11.89 26.80 19.27
N SER A 502 -11.84 25.59 19.80
CA SER A 502 -10.60 24.82 19.99
C SER A 502 -9.94 24.49 18.66
N ALA A 503 -10.71 24.03 17.66
CA ALA A 503 -10.20 23.70 16.34
C ALA A 503 -9.50 24.91 15.67
N GLY A 504 -10.10 26.10 15.75
CA GLY A 504 -9.52 27.33 15.22
C GLY A 504 -8.17 27.68 15.84
N HIS A 505 -8.02 27.50 17.16
CA HIS A 505 -6.74 27.71 17.85
C HIS A 505 -5.64 26.77 17.30
N TYR A 506 -5.94 25.48 17.13
CA TYR A 506 -4.98 24.50 16.63
C TYR A 506 -4.66 24.68 15.13
N ILE A 507 -5.60 25.17 14.33
CA ILE A 507 -5.34 25.58 12.93
C ILE A 507 -4.29 26.71 12.88
N GLN A 508 -4.40 27.71 13.75
CA GLN A 508 -3.39 28.78 13.83
C GLN A 508 -2.04 28.26 14.32
N LYS A 509 -2.02 27.32 15.26
CA LYS A 509 -0.79 26.64 15.70
C LYS A 509 -0.14 25.86 14.55
N ALA A 510 -0.93 25.17 13.74
CA ALA A 510 -0.44 24.47 12.55
C ALA A 510 0.16 25.44 11.53
N LYS A 511 -0.48 26.59 11.28
CA LYS A 511 0.05 27.64 10.40
C LYS A 511 1.43 28.12 10.84
N GLY A 512 1.61 28.45 12.12
CA GLY A 512 2.91 28.88 12.64
C GLY A 512 4.00 27.81 12.49
N ILE A 513 3.66 26.53 12.63
CA ILE A 513 4.63 25.45 12.37
C ILE A 513 4.98 25.39 10.88
N ILE A 514 3.99 25.45 9.99
CA ILE A 514 4.18 25.25 8.56
C ILE A 514 4.91 26.42 7.90
N PHE A 515 4.50 27.65 8.19
CA PHE A 515 5.02 28.84 7.50
C PHE A 515 6.33 29.37 8.09
N ASP A 516 6.55 29.21 9.40
CA ASP A 516 7.74 29.79 10.04
C ASP A 516 8.91 28.81 10.12
N ASN A 517 8.67 27.50 9.97
CA ASN A 517 9.54 26.50 10.61
C ASN A 517 9.75 25.18 9.85
N LEU A 518 9.13 24.96 8.69
CA LEU A 518 9.33 23.76 7.86
C LEU A 518 10.30 24.00 6.70
N ASP A 519 10.96 22.92 6.27
CA ASP A 519 11.77 22.93 5.05
C ASP A 519 10.86 23.15 3.82
N THR A 520 11.36 23.88 2.82
CA THR A 520 10.60 24.29 1.62
C THR A 520 9.98 23.13 0.85
N TYR A 521 10.52 21.92 0.98
CA TYR A 521 10.04 20.72 0.28
C TYR A 521 8.73 20.16 0.84
N GLU A 522 8.45 20.37 2.13
CA GLU A 522 7.32 19.77 2.85
C GLU A 522 6.13 20.74 2.98
N ILE A 523 6.41 22.05 2.89
CA ILE A 523 5.43 23.12 2.99
C ILE A 523 4.22 22.93 2.06
N PRO A 524 4.36 22.66 0.73
CA PRO A 524 3.20 22.54 -0.14
C PRO A 524 2.22 21.43 0.27
N GLN A 525 2.76 20.32 0.78
CA GLN A 525 1.96 19.15 1.19
C GLN A 525 1.19 19.46 2.48
N MET A 526 1.87 20.08 3.44
CA MET A 526 1.23 20.52 4.69
C MET A 526 0.22 21.65 4.44
N ILE A 527 0.45 22.52 3.45
CA ILE A 527 -0.53 23.53 3.02
C ILE A 527 -1.79 22.85 2.49
N VAL A 528 -1.69 21.86 1.60
CA VAL A 528 -2.87 21.12 1.12
C VAL A 528 -3.67 20.53 2.28
N ALA A 529 -2.98 19.88 3.21
CA ALA A 529 -3.62 19.28 4.40
C ALA A 529 -4.29 20.33 5.30
N LEU A 530 -3.58 21.42 5.59
CA LEU A 530 -4.08 22.56 6.37
C LEU A 530 -5.31 23.18 5.70
N SER A 531 -5.26 23.44 4.39
CA SER A 531 -6.38 23.95 3.62
C SER A 531 -7.59 23.04 3.69
N GLY A 532 -7.40 21.73 3.65
CA GLY A 532 -8.47 20.76 3.90
C GLY A 532 -9.15 20.94 5.27
N LEU A 533 -8.40 21.27 6.31
CA LEU A 533 -8.94 21.54 7.65
C LEU A 533 -9.60 22.91 7.74
N GLU A 534 -9.04 23.92 7.09
CA GLU A 534 -9.65 25.25 7.03
C GLU A 534 -11.00 25.19 6.35
N LEU A 535 -11.14 24.42 5.27
CA LEU A 535 -12.43 24.17 4.63
C LEU A 535 -13.42 23.46 5.56
N GLU A 536 -12.97 22.50 6.37
CA GLU A 536 -13.85 21.86 7.36
C GLU A 536 -14.27 22.84 8.48
N TYR A 537 -13.39 23.80 8.83
CA TYR A 537 -13.59 24.75 9.91
C TYR A 537 -14.49 25.94 9.51
N ASP A 538 -14.13 26.63 8.42
CA ASP A 538 -14.76 27.85 7.93
C ASP A 538 -14.72 27.96 6.40
N SER A 539 -15.90 27.93 5.78
CA SER A 539 -16.07 27.97 4.32
C SER A 539 -15.96 29.37 3.71
N GLN A 540 -15.89 30.44 4.53
CA GLN A 540 -16.00 31.82 4.02
C GLN A 540 -14.78 32.29 3.22
N ASN A 541 -13.62 31.61 3.34
CA ASN A 541 -12.37 31.99 2.66
C ASN A 541 -11.93 31.00 1.57
N LEU A 542 -12.88 30.25 1.00
CA LEU A 542 -12.63 29.21 0.00
C LEU A 542 -11.69 29.64 -1.12
N THR A 543 -11.95 30.77 -1.79
CA THR A 543 -11.16 31.26 -2.91
C THR A 543 -9.68 31.47 -2.54
N THR A 544 -9.44 32.13 -1.40
CA THR A 544 -8.09 32.41 -0.90
C THR A 544 -7.35 31.12 -0.55
N ILE A 545 -8.05 30.17 0.10
CA ILE A 545 -7.51 28.86 0.45
C ILE A 545 -7.11 28.10 -0.82
N MET A 546 -7.99 28.04 -1.82
CA MET A 546 -7.76 27.27 -3.04
C MET A 546 -6.69 27.88 -3.95
N LEU A 547 -6.60 29.22 -4.03
CA LEU A 547 -5.50 29.90 -4.71
C LEU A 547 -4.16 29.68 -3.99
N GLY A 548 -4.15 29.70 -2.66
CA GLY A 548 -2.97 29.39 -1.85
C GLY A 548 -2.47 27.96 -2.06
N VAL A 549 -3.38 26.98 -2.11
CA VAL A 549 -3.06 25.58 -2.47
C VAL A 549 -2.47 25.50 -3.86
N SER A 550 -3.12 26.13 -4.84
CA SER A 550 -2.68 26.09 -6.24
C SER A 550 -1.28 26.68 -6.39
N PHE A 551 -1.03 27.84 -5.77
CA PHE A 551 0.28 28.48 -5.75
C PHE A 551 1.35 27.63 -5.05
N ALA A 552 1.02 27.03 -3.91
CA ALA A 552 1.94 26.15 -3.19
C ALA A 552 2.32 24.92 -4.01
N LEU A 553 1.38 24.36 -4.77
CA LEU A 553 1.63 23.21 -5.64
C LEU A 553 2.36 23.59 -6.94
N THR A 554 2.17 24.81 -7.42
CA THR A 554 2.77 25.37 -8.63
C THR A 554 4.20 25.88 -8.42
N SER A 555 4.51 26.47 -7.26
CA SER A 555 5.87 26.96 -6.92
C SER A 555 6.93 25.84 -6.80
N ARG A 556 6.53 24.59 -7.01
CA ARG A 556 7.39 23.41 -7.13
C ARG A 556 8.22 23.46 -8.42
N LYS A 557 9.39 24.10 -8.38
CA LYS A 557 10.48 23.67 -9.29
C LYS A 557 10.89 22.27 -8.87
N VAL A 558 10.38 21.27 -9.59
CA VAL A 558 10.84 19.88 -9.48
C VAL A 558 12.25 19.82 -10.05
N GLU A 559 13.24 20.24 -9.28
CA GLU A 559 14.52 19.54 -9.37
C GLU A 559 14.22 18.12 -8.87
N GLY A 560 14.63 17.12 -9.66
CA GLY A 560 14.26 15.73 -9.43
C GLY A 560 14.69 15.23 -8.04
N PRO A 561 14.43 13.96 -7.71
CA PRO A 561 15.02 13.33 -6.55
C PRO A 561 16.53 13.12 -6.77
N GLU A 562 17.29 14.16 -7.10
CA GLU A 562 18.61 14.28 -6.51
C GLU A 562 18.33 14.47 -5.03
N THR A 563 18.35 13.34 -4.33
CA THR A 563 18.51 13.27 -2.89
C THR A 563 19.42 14.40 -2.47
N VAL A 564 18.85 15.49 -1.94
CA VAL A 564 19.58 16.34 -1.02
C VAL A 564 19.97 15.35 0.07
N LYS A 565 21.21 14.87 -0.01
CA LYS A 565 21.79 13.95 0.96
C LYS A 565 21.91 14.73 2.25
N ARG A 566 20.80 14.87 2.98
CA ARG A 566 20.87 15.00 4.43
C ARG A 566 21.17 13.58 4.91
N PRO A 567 22.39 13.28 5.39
CA PRO A 567 22.81 11.92 5.74
C PRO A 567 22.00 11.29 6.89
N ASP A 568 21.02 11.99 7.44
CA ASP A 568 20.46 11.70 8.76
C ASP A 568 18.94 11.45 8.81
N ILE A 569 18.15 11.94 7.85
CA ILE A 569 16.68 11.69 7.73
C ILE A 569 16.33 11.83 6.24
N TYR A 570 15.76 10.78 5.61
CA TYR A 570 15.36 10.83 4.21
C TYR A 570 13.84 10.87 4.06
N ALA A 571 13.37 11.95 3.42
CA ALA A 571 12.08 12.16 2.75
C ALA A 571 10.79 11.71 3.46
N LEU A 572 10.04 12.69 4.00
CA LEU A 572 8.58 12.64 3.99
C LEU A 572 8.11 12.38 2.56
N ASN A 573 7.68 11.16 2.25
CA ASN A 573 7.00 10.89 0.99
C ASN A 573 5.50 10.91 1.24
N TYR A 574 4.87 12.08 1.03
CA TYR A 574 3.42 12.19 1.10
C TYR A 574 2.79 11.45 -0.08
N ARG A 575 2.16 10.31 0.23
CA ARG A 575 1.41 9.50 -0.74
C ARG A 575 -0.07 9.88 -0.78
N GLY A 576 -0.40 11.15 -0.59
CA GLY A 576 -1.78 11.67 -0.68
C GLY A 576 -2.61 11.45 0.58
N ASP A 577 -2.52 10.30 1.23
CA ASP A 577 -3.29 9.95 2.43
C ASP A 577 -2.38 9.57 3.61
N SER A 578 -1.07 9.64 3.42
CA SER A 578 -0.11 9.14 4.39
C SER A 578 1.24 9.79 4.18
N VAL A 579 1.93 10.02 5.29
CA VAL A 579 3.32 10.45 5.37
C VAL A 579 4.15 9.26 5.80
N ILE A 580 5.20 8.93 5.07
CA ILE A 580 6.17 7.93 5.50
C ILE A 580 7.44 8.68 5.90
N LEU A 581 7.86 8.52 7.16
CA LEU A 581 9.13 9.00 7.67
C LEU A 581 10.16 7.87 7.59
N PHE A 582 11.11 7.96 6.65
CA PHE A 582 12.21 6.99 6.61
C PHE A 582 13.34 7.43 7.55
N SER A 583 13.58 6.62 8.57
CA SER A 583 14.82 6.64 9.32
C SER A 583 15.64 5.41 8.95
N GLN A 584 16.88 5.60 8.50
CA GLN A 584 17.82 4.49 8.25
C GLN A 584 18.19 3.73 9.56
N ARG A 585 17.73 4.21 10.72
CA ARG A 585 18.05 3.66 12.04
C ARG A 585 16.87 3.07 12.78
N VAL A 586 15.64 3.19 12.25
CA VAL A 586 14.48 2.43 12.76
C VAL A 586 14.41 1.13 11.97
N ALA A 587 14.54 0.00 12.66
CA ALA A 587 14.47 -1.31 12.04
C ALA A 587 13.08 -1.57 11.44
N GLY A 588 12.98 -1.68 10.11
CA GLY A 588 11.75 -2.10 9.43
C GLY A 588 11.29 -1.23 8.25
N GLY A 589 12.04 -0.21 7.85
CA GLY A 589 11.54 0.76 6.87
C GLY A 589 10.62 1.78 7.55
N GLY A 590 10.42 2.93 6.90
CA GLY A 590 9.91 4.14 7.56
C GLY A 590 8.60 3.98 8.35
N ILE A 591 8.45 4.83 9.38
CA ILE A 591 7.21 4.94 10.16
C ILE A 591 6.16 5.65 9.29
N ARG A 592 5.01 5.00 9.08
CA ARG A 592 3.89 5.58 8.31
C ARG A 592 2.89 6.25 9.26
N TYR A 593 2.67 7.53 9.03
CA TYR A 593 1.63 8.35 9.65
C TYR A 593 0.48 8.48 8.65
N GLU A 594 -0.67 7.89 8.97
CA GLU A 594 -1.84 7.99 8.10
C GLU A 594 -2.60 9.30 8.36
N MET A 595 -2.97 9.97 7.29
CA MET A 595 -3.79 11.16 7.29
C MET A 595 -5.00 10.94 6.42
N ASP A 596 -6.07 10.47 7.05
CA ASP A 596 -7.38 10.41 6.42
C ASP A 596 -7.72 11.79 5.85
N GLY A 597 -8.42 11.88 4.72
CA GLY A 597 -9.08 13.14 4.31
C GLY A 597 -8.24 14.39 4.01
N THR A 598 -6.89 14.36 4.03
CA THR A 598 -6.05 15.54 3.70
C THR A 598 -5.58 15.56 2.25
N GLY A 599 -5.84 14.48 1.50
CA GLY A 599 -5.42 14.37 0.12
C GLY A 599 -6.02 15.44 -0.77
N ILE A 600 -5.26 15.83 -1.79
CA ILE A 600 -5.68 16.82 -2.81
C ILE A 600 -7.08 16.53 -3.35
N ASP A 601 -7.42 15.27 -3.56
CA ASP A 601 -8.74 14.82 -4.01
C ASP A 601 -9.84 15.13 -2.99
N VAL A 602 -9.58 14.93 -1.70
CA VAL A 602 -10.57 15.22 -0.65
C VAL A 602 -10.75 16.73 -0.47
N VAL A 603 -9.65 17.49 -0.49
CA VAL A 603 -9.67 18.95 -0.37
C VAL A 603 -10.47 19.56 -1.52
N PHE A 604 -10.14 19.22 -2.76
CA PHE A 604 -10.83 19.74 -3.93
C PHE A 604 -12.27 19.24 -4.06
N SER A 605 -12.58 18.01 -3.64
CA SER A 605 -13.97 17.53 -3.61
C SER A 605 -14.83 18.30 -2.59
N ARG A 606 -14.28 18.62 -1.42
CA ARG A 606 -14.98 19.42 -0.40
C ARG A 606 -15.13 20.86 -0.82
N ALA A 607 -14.07 21.46 -1.34
CA ALA A 607 -14.10 22.79 -1.94
C ALA A 607 -15.21 22.89 -2.99
N ALA A 608 -15.31 21.89 -3.87
CA ALA A 608 -16.32 21.84 -4.92
C ALA A 608 -17.76 21.71 -4.40
N ASN A 609 -17.96 21.14 -3.19
CA ASN A 609 -19.29 21.11 -2.55
C ASN A 609 -19.75 22.49 -2.10
N MET A 610 -18.80 23.40 -1.84
CA MET A 610 -19.08 24.77 -1.44
C MET A 610 -19.22 25.67 -2.66
N ASP A 611 -18.20 25.68 -3.52
CA ASP A 611 -18.21 26.38 -4.82
C ASP A 611 -17.49 25.54 -5.87
N TRP A 612 -18.27 25.02 -6.81
CA TRP A 612 -17.76 24.17 -7.87
C TRP A 612 -16.92 24.95 -8.90
N ASN A 613 -17.31 26.18 -9.24
CA ASN A 613 -16.64 26.97 -10.28
C ASN A 613 -15.28 27.45 -9.80
N GLU A 614 -15.20 28.00 -8.59
CA GLU A 614 -13.93 28.44 -8.02
C GLU A 614 -12.98 27.28 -7.79
N SER A 615 -13.50 26.13 -7.34
CA SER A 615 -12.70 24.92 -7.15
C SER A 615 -12.16 24.39 -8.47
N LEU A 616 -12.97 24.43 -9.54
CA LEU A 616 -12.52 24.03 -10.87
C LEU A 616 -11.41 24.97 -11.36
N MET A 617 -11.61 26.29 -11.29
CA MET A 617 -10.60 27.27 -11.68
C MET A 617 -9.29 27.10 -10.91
N ALA A 618 -9.35 26.94 -9.60
CA ALA A 618 -8.18 26.68 -8.78
C ALA A 618 -7.49 25.37 -9.18
N SER A 619 -8.26 24.32 -9.46
CA SER A 619 -7.68 23.04 -9.88
C SER A 619 -6.94 23.16 -11.20
N GLU A 620 -7.45 23.95 -12.15
CA GLU A 620 -6.85 24.21 -13.45
C GLU A 620 -5.58 25.08 -13.37
N ALA A 621 -5.47 25.93 -12.35
CA ALA A 621 -4.30 26.79 -12.10
C ALA A 621 -3.06 26.02 -11.59
N ILE A 622 -3.18 24.73 -11.26
CA ILE A 622 -2.05 23.90 -10.87
C ILE A 622 -1.16 23.61 -12.10
N GLU A 623 0.12 23.98 -12.03
CA GLU A 623 1.08 23.76 -13.11
C GLU A 623 1.46 22.29 -13.28
N ASP A 624 1.67 21.56 -12.17
CA ASP A 624 1.96 20.12 -12.20
C ASP A 624 0.76 19.35 -12.79
N LYS A 625 0.96 18.80 -13.99
CA LYS A 625 -0.08 18.12 -14.77
C LYS A 625 -0.75 16.97 -14.01
N TYR A 626 0.00 16.25 -13.17
CA TYR A 626 -0.57 15.14 -12.40
C TYR A 626 -1.43 15.63 -11.24
N LEU A 627 -0.93 16.59 -10.47
CA LEU A 627 -1.68 17.18 -9.36
C LEU A 627 -2.93 17.90 -9.87
N ARG A 628 -2.81 18.66 -10.96
CA ARG A 628 -3.95 19.25 -11.68
C ARG A 628 -4.99 18.21 -12.04
N SER A 629 -4.59 17.13 -12.71
CA SER A 629 -5.52 16.09 -13.14
C SER A 629 -6.27 15.44 -11.97
N ARG A 630 -5.60 15.24 -10.82
CA ARG A 630 -6.26 14.73 -9.60
C ARG A 630 -7.25 15.73 -9.01
N ALA A 631 -6.87 16.99 -8.93
CA ALA A 631 -7.72 18.06 -8.41
C ALA A 631 -8.97 18.23 -9.29
N VAL A 632 -8.79 18.35 -10.61
CA VAL A 632 -9.88 18.44 -11.60
C VAL A 632 -10.79 17.23 -11.51
N LEU A 633 -10.23 16.01 -11.42
CA LEU A 633 -11.02 14.79 -11.28
C LEU A 633 -11.89 14.82 -10.02
N ALA A 634 -11.35 15.27 -8.89
CA ALA A 634 -12.09 15.39 -7.65
C ALA A 634 -13.24 16.41 -7.75
N VAL A 635 -13.00 17.57 -8.35
CA VAL A 635 -14.03 18.60 -8.59
C VAL A 635 -15.12 18.09 -9.55
N CYS A 636 -14.73 17.49 -10.67
CA CYS A 636 -15.65 16.99 -11.69
C CYS A 636 -16.51 15.84 -11.19
N SER A 637 -15.94 14.94 -10.37
CA SER A 637 -16.67 13.81 -9.79
C SER A 637 -17.89 14.25 -8.99
N LEU A 638 -17.87 15.45 -8.41
CA LEU A 638 -18.97 15.96 -7.61
C LEU A 638 -20.14 16.46 -8.47
N ALA A 639 -19.86 17.19 -9.55
CA ALA A 639 -20.91 17.67 -10.48
C ALA A 639 -21.68 16.50 -11.14
N LEU A 640 -21.02 15.35 -11.23
CA LEU A 640 -21.55 14.13 -11.84
C LEU A 640 -22.27 13.21 -10.84
N ARG A 641 -22.25 13.52 -9.54
CA ARG A 641 -23.05 12.75 -8.58
C ARG A 641 -24.55 12.88 -8.90
N PRO A 642 -25.32 11.78 -8.71
CA PRO A 642 -26.74 11.74 -9.02
C PRO A 642 -27.55 12.77 -8.25
#